data_AF-A0A6C0HKA2-F1
#
_entry.id   AF-A0A6C0HKA2-F1
#
_cell.length_a   1.000
_cell.length_b   1.000
_cell.length_c   1.000
_cell.angle_alpha   90.00
_cell.angle_beta   90.00
_cell.angle_gamma   90.00
#
_symmetry.space_group_name_H-M   'P 1'
#
loop_
_entity.id
_entity.type
_entity.pdbx_description
1 polymer ?
#
loop_
_entity_poly.entity_id
_entity_poly.type
_entity_poly.pdbx_seq_one_letter_code
_entity_poly.pdbx_strand_id
1 'polypeptide(L)'
;MSGAPHLLTLTTPTVRNQKTLVWLQNQAVRDWSKWDAVVTSLSEYHRWYDENARIVGMVLLSIEGDQDEFLADMYQTASDCTLILVSDAMLRLKPAEYWSENFDNAVRLEDIHETYPFLGLPWDGSAADAVALFAHLCRYHRVVDVPVQRANYPLVTANGIVPQECWLVTQFFRHADATRNAEILECLRRNVAEPLVDRIVLLNETDESEEWKDWAEKITQVVIQKRLTYAHFLQFVHDEVPPNVFVVLANADMYVGPTLSNVWSVNMEDRMMALLRWDMKNGEEEIFGPRADSQDSWILLSNSVQSKPWPYEIFDFPLGKPGCDNAFAAHMLRQRFVLCNPSLTLKTYHLHQSGIRNYTKRDIIRSDVYINLVPTYLIDTKQEAVPSGPHTCLCNELVSFDVQSSSLSNEITYCTMLEKDGRYKWASVENTYFEPAIPVYRWKNAAVTPNGLVYEPYTIYTGKQPDSYPYWRSSMVDLFTPFQRREKMVAIPLPDTLLFRHPDTYLLYYLARALRIIKEHPGTSFWLPSLWASHVSPWTTGENAVPFEERVSVWADEVVGCVPGPFELGREDIQVLRAGLPSWTHSAIRRKAVFVTDSVMTSSFLQEWVIPWFHRQSTWDIRMVSDIDSYDSIVGASLCVVGGACTSTRWAKLWALPVGCKVIEFQQELDISGEFQHLCHVADLVPWILLLAKGSNTDVQQQIVTQLMKWYKKHMD
;
A
#
# COMPACT_ATOMS: atom_id res chain seq x y z
N MET A 1 32.69 -28.05 19.64
CA MET A 1 32.64 -26.57 19.64
C MET A 1 31.32 -26.17 18.99
N SER A 2 30.25 -25.97 19.77
CA SER A 2 28.98 -25.48 19.19
C SER A 2 29.11 -23.98 18.98
N GLY A 3 29.15 -23.53 17.73
CA GLY A 3 29.09 -22.10 17.40
C GLY A 3 27.81 -21.46 17.95
N ALA A 4 27.77 -20.13 17.95
CA ALA A 4 26.54 -19.41 18.25
C ALA A 4 25.41 -19.88 17.30
N PRO A 5 24.17 -20.02 17.79
CA PRO A 5 23.04 -20.41 16.95
C PRO A 5 22.86 -19.42 15.82
N HIS A 6 22.51 -19.91 14.63
CA HIS A 6 22.21 -19.04 13.50
C HIS A 6 20.84 -18.41 13.71
N LEU A 7 20.78 -17.08 13.62
CA LEU A 7 19.53 -16.34 13.76
C LEU A 7 19.03 -15.93 12.38
N LEU A 8 17.81 -16.33 12.05
CA LEU A 8 17.10 -15.88 10.85
C LEU A 8 15.92 -15.01 11.27
N THR A 9 15.71 -13.88 10.60
CA THR A 9 14.53 -13.04 10.81
C THR A 9 13.71 -13.06 9.52
N LEU A 10 12.44 -13.46 9.63
CA LEU A 10 11.52 -13.56 8.50
C LEU A 10 10.38 -12.56 8.67
N THR A 11 10.02 -11.89 7.58
CA THR A 11 8.86 -11.03 7.45
C THR A 11 7.98 -11.59 6.33
N THR A 12 7.20 -12.62 6.65
CA THR A 12 6.39 -13.32 5.65
C THR A 12 5.02 -12.65 5.52
N PRO A 13 4.69 -12.00 4.38
CA PRO A 13 3.36 -11.43 4.18
C PRO A 13 2.31 -12.55 4.16
N THR A 14 1.14 -12.24 4.72
CA THR A 14 0.00 -13.18 4.76
C THR A 14 -1.19 -12.54 4.07
N VAL A 15 -1.68 -13.20 3.02
CA VAL A 15 -2.73 -12.68 2.14
C VAL A 15 -4.03 -13.44 2.41
N ARG A 16 -5.17 -12.73 2.40
CA ARG A 16 -6.50 -13.35 2.46
C ARG A 16 -6.87 -14.03 1.13
N ASN A 17 -6.23 -15.13 0.81
CA ASN A 17 -6.39 -15.84 -0.47
C ASN A 17 -7.48 -16.94 -0.47
N GLN A 18 -8.27 -17.05 0.61
CA GLN A 18 -9.37 -18.01 0.76
C GLN A 18 -10.64 -17.35 1.32
N LYS A 19 -10.76 -16.01 1.19
CA LYS A 19 -11.98 -15.28 1.58
C LYS A 19 -13.19 -15.91 0.89
N THR A 20 -14.15 -16.39 1.69
CA THR A 20 -15.27 -17.22 1.24
C THR A 20 -16.59 -16.51 1.48
N LEU A 21 -17.42 -16.47 0.44
CA LEU A 21 -18.80 -16.01 0.50
C LEU A 21 -19.75 -17.20 0.33
N VAL A 22 -20.69 -17.39 1.24
CA VAL A 22 -21.77 -18.39 1.08
C VAL A 22 -23.08 -17.71 0.70
N TRP A 23 -23.78 -18.25 -0.29
CA TRP A 23 -25.14 -17.83 -0.59
C TRP A 23 -26.11 -18.58 0.32
N LEU A 24 -26.64 -17.89 1.33
CA LEU A 24 -27.58 -18.48 2.27
C LEU A 24 -29.00 -18.37 1.71
N GLN A 25 -29.67 -19.52 1.71
CA GLN A 25 -31.01 -19.77 1.16
C GLN A 25 -31.75 -20.72 2.13
N ASN A 26 -32.00 -21.96 1.70
CA ASN A 26 -32.72 -22.99 2.43
C ASN A 26 -31.82 -24.11 2.98
N GLN A 27 -30.53 -23.83 3.19
CA GLN A 27 -29.60 -24.77 3.80
C GLN A 27 -30.01 -25.11 5.25
N ALA A 28 -29.45 -26.21 5.77
CA ALA A 28 -29.55 -26.54 7.18
C ALA A 28 -28.83 -25.48 8.03
N VAL A 29 -29.39 -25.18 9.21
CA VAL A 29 -28.74 -24.30 10.18
C VAL A 29 -27.43 -24.93 10.63
N ARG A 30 -26.35 -24.18 10.43
CA ARG A 30 -24.96 -24.50 10.82
C ARG A 30 -24.35 -23.21 11.36
N ASP A 31 -23.19 -23.33 12.00
CA ASP A 31 -22.42 -22.17 12.41
C ASP A 31 -21.78 -21.48 11.18
N TRP A 32 -22.56 -20.61 10.55
CA TRP A 32 -22.14 -19.82 9.39
C TRP A 32 -21.41 -18.54 9.81
N SER A 33 -21.26 -18.25 11.11
CA SER A 33 -20.58 -17.04 11.61
C SER A 33 -19.10 -16.96 11.19
N LYS A 34 -18.50 -18.11 10.83
CA LYS A 34 -17.10 -18.25 10.39
C LYS A 34 -16.84 -17.78 8.96
N TRP A 35 -17.86 -17.71 8.10
CA TRP A 35 -17.76 -17.21 6.72
C TRP A 35 -18.62 -15.96 6.53
N ASP A 36 -18.30 -15.18 5.52
CA ASP A 36 -19.17 -14.09 5.10
C ASP A 36 -20.35 -14.67 4.28
N ALA A 37 -21.55 -14.12 4.45
CA ALA A 37 -22.76 -14.59 3.79
C ALA A 37 -23.45 -13.51 2.96
N VAL A 38 -24.12 -13.92 1.89
CA VAL A 38 -25.02 -13.08 1.08
C VAL A 38 -26.38 -13.75 0.99
N VAL A 39 -27.44 -12.94 1.01
CA VAL A 39 -28.83 -13.38 0.89
C VAL A 39 -29.51 -12.67 -0.29
N THR A 40 -30.64 -13.22 -0.72
CA THR A 40 -31.38 -12.72 -1.89
C THR A 40 -32.76 -12.15 -1.57
N SER A 41 -33.10 -12.08 -0.28
CA SER A 41 -34.29 -11.39 0.22
C SER A 41 -34.12 -10.90 1.66
N LEU A 42 -35.00 -9.99 2.09
CA LEU A 42 -35.07 -9.53 3.48
C LEU A 42 -35.58 -10.64 4.41
N SER A 43 -36.50 -11.48 3.95
CA SER A 43 -36.94 -12.64 4.72
C SER A 43 -35.80 -13.64 5.00
N GLU A 44 -34.90 -13.86 4.03
CA GLU A 44 -33.68 -14.64 4.22
C GLU A 44 -32.70 -13.92 5.16
N TYR A 45 -32.56 -12.60 5.05
CA TYR A 45 -31.73 -11.80 5.95
C TYR A 45 -32.11 -12.04 7.41
N HIS A 46 -33.37 -11.78 7.78
CA HIS A 46 -33.83 -11.90 9.17
C HIS A 46 -33.69 -13.33 9.70
N ARG A 47 -34.06 -14.32 8.89
CA ARG A 47 -33.91 -15.73 9.26
C ARG A 47 -32.47 -16.09 9.63
N TRP A 48 -31.51 -15.71 8.80
CA TRP A 48 -30.11 -16.09 9.01
C TRP A 48 -29.40 -15.20 10.04
N TYR A 49 -29.86 -13.95 10.19
CA TYR A 49 -29.40 -13.06 11.25
C TYR A 49 -29.74 -13.62 12.63
N ASP A 50 -30.97 -14.13 12.83
CA ASP A 50 -31.38 -14.78 14.08
C ASP A 50 -30.54 -16.04 14.42
N GLU A 51 -29.96 -16.68 13.40
CA GLU A 51 -29.05 -17.82 13.54
C GLU A 51 -27.56 -17.40 13.68
N ASN A 52 -27.30 -16.10 13.91
CA ASN A 52 -25.97 -15.50 14.04
C ASN A 52 -25.07 -15.65 12.79
N ALA A 53 -25.67 -15.78 11.60
CA ALA A 53 -24.89 -15.78 10.36
C ALA A 53 -24.30 -14.37 10.10
N ARG A 54 -23.08 -14.32 9.59
CA ARG A 54 -22.42 -13.06 9.25
C ARG A 54 -22.81 -12.59 7.86
N ILE A 55 -23.97 -11.96 7.75
CA ILE A 55 -24.48 -11.45 6.49
C ILE A 55 -23.80 -10.13 6.15
N VAL A 56 -23.09 -10.08 5.03
CA VAL A 56 -22.31 -8.92 4.59
C VAL A 56 -22.93 -8.20 3.39
N GLY A 57 -23.97 -8.77 2.79
CA GLY A 57 -24.62 -8.14 1.66
C GLY A 57 -25.91 -8.82 1.24
N MET A 58 -26.65 -8.09 0.39
CA MET A 58 -27.93 -8.51 -0.14
C MET A 58 -28.01 -8.29 -1.64
N VAL A 59 -28.73 -9.18 -2.32
CA VAL A 59 -29.09 -9.03 -3.73
C VAL A 59 -30.60 -8.95 -3.84
N LEU A 60 -31.14 -7.77 -4.11
CA LEU A 60 -32.57 -7.52 -4.15
C LEU A 60 -33.02 -7.30 -5.60
N LEU A 61 -33.72 -8.29 -6.15
CA LEU A 61 -34.18 -8.26 -7.54
C LEU A 61 -35.64 -7.82 -7.69
N SER A 62 -36.44 -7.98 -6.63
CA SER A 62 -37.87 -7.67 -6.56
C SER A 62 -38.29 -7.44 -5.11
N ILE A 63 -39.45 -6.81 -4.91
CA ILE A 63 -40.03 -6.58 -3.58
C ILE A 63 -40.73 -7.83 -3.03
N GLU A 64 -40.74 -7.94 -1.70
CA GLU A 64 -41.57 -8.89 -0.95
C GLU A 64 -42.65 -8.11 -0.19
N GLY A 65 -43.93 -8.46 -0.36
CA GLY A 65 -45.02 -7.82 0.40
C GLY A 65 -45.33 -6.38 -0.02
N ASP A 66 -45.65 -5.53 0.95
CA ASP A 66 -45.97 -4.12 0.75
C ASP A 66 -44.71 -3.29 0.46
N GLN A 67 -44.81 -2.34 -0.47
CA GLN A 67 -43.67 -1.56 -0.93
C GLN A 67 -43.08 -0.66 0.15
N ASP A 68 -43.92 0.03 0.93
CA ASP A 68 -43.43 0.99 1.91
C ASP A 68 -42.90 0.28 3.16
N GLU A 69 -43.51 -0.85 3.56
CA GLU A 69 -42.96 -1.73 4.60
C GLU A 69 -41.60 -2.31 4.19
N PHE A 70 -41.49 -2.83 2.97
CA PHE A 70 -40.24 -3.38 2.43
C PHE A 70 -39.11 -2.33 2.41
N LEU A 71 -39.39 -1.12 1.92
CA LEU A 71 -38.37 -0.08 1.84
C LEU A 71 -37.94 0.43 3.23
N ALA A 72 -38.87 0.46 4.19
CA ALA A 72 -38.53 0.79 5.58
C ALA A 72 -37.63 -0.28 6.22
N ASP A 73 -37.91 -1.57 5.98
CA ASP A 73 -37.08 -2.68 6.45
C ASP A 73 -35.71 -2.72 5.77
N MET A 74 -35.68 -2.53 4.44
CA MET A 74 -34.43 -2.39 3.68
C MET A 74 -33.57 -1.25 4.23
N TYR A 75 -34.15 -0.09 4.52
CA TYR A 75 -33.42 1.04 5.07
C TYR A 75 -32.80 0.73 6.44
N GLN A 76 -33.52 -0.01 7.30
CA GLN A 76 -33.02 -0.41 8.61
C GLN A 76 -31.90 -1.45 8.52
N THR A 77 -32.02 -2.40 7.61
CA THR A 77 -31.06 -3.50 7.44
C THR A 77 -29.84 -3.11 6.60
N ALA A 78 -29.94 -2.08 5.76
CA ALA A 78 -28.88 -1.71 4.85
C ALA A 78 -27.58 -1.30 5.55
N SER A 79 -27.66 -0.66 6.72
CA SER A 79 -26.47 -0.23 7.48
C SER A 79 -25.62 -1.40 8.00
N ASP A 80 -26.20 -2.59 8.11
CA ASP A 80 -25.50 -3.79 8.57
C ASP A 80 -24.77 -4.51 7.42
N CYS A 81 -25.13 -4.17 6.17
CA CYS A 81 -24.53 -4.74 4.97
C CYS A 81 -23.40 -3.87 4.43
N THR A 82 -22.35 -4.52 3.93
CA THR A 82 -21.26 -3.84 3.22
C THR A 82 -21.74 -3.29 1.87
N LEU A 83 -22.60 -4.04 1.19
CA LEU A 83 -23.09 -3.69 -0.15
C LEU A 83 -24.46 -4.33 -0.41
N ILE A 84 -25.31 -3.62 -1.14
CA ILE A 84 -26.58 -4.13 -1.65
C ILE A 84 -26.58 -4.00 -3.18
N LEU A 85 -26.79 -5.11 -3.87
CA LEU A 85 -27.02 -5.09 -5.31
C LEU A 85 -28.52 -5.03 -5.59
N VAL A 86 -28.93 -4.06 -6.40
CA VAL A 86 -30.34 -3.82 -6.73
C VAL A 86 -30.55 -3.83 -8.24
N SER A 87 -31.70 -4.37 -8.67
CA SER A 87 -32.12 -4.34 -10.06
C SER A 87 -32.86 -3.04 -10.41
N ASP A 88 -33.04 -2.76 -11.70
CA ASP A 88 -33.90 -1.70 -12.22
C ASP A 88 -35.36 -1.87 -11.78
N ALA A 89 -35.82 -3.10 -11.55
CA ALA A 89 -37.16 -3.34 -11.02
C ALA A 89 -37.31 -2.76 -9.61
N MET A 90 -36.26 -2.89 -8.78
CA MET A 90 -36.19 -2.24 -7.47
C MET A 90 -36.04 -0.74 -7.59
N LEU A 91 -35.11 -0.26 -8.42
CA LEU A 91 -34.84 1.18 -8.53
C LEU A 91 -36.07 1.96 -9.03
N ARG A 92 -36.97 1.36 -9.82
CA ARG A 92 -38.21 1.99 -10.29
C ARG A 92 -39.25 2.29 -9.20
N LEU A 93 -39.09 1.77 -7.98
CA LEU A 93 -40.05 1.99 -6.88
C LEU A 93 -40.06 3.43 -6.37
N LYS A 94 -38.91 4.12 -6.47
CA LYS A 94 -38.72 5.50 -6.01
C LYS A 94 -37.80 6.26 -6.99
N PRO A 95 -37.84 7.60 -7.03
CA PRO A 95 -36.91 8.40 -7.84
C PRO A 95 -35.43 8.18 -7.46
N ALA A 96 -34.51 8.55 -8.35
CA ALA A 96 -33.07 8.39 -8.13
C ALA A 96 -32.58 9.13 -6.88
N GLU A 97 -33.16 10.30 -6.58
CA GLU A 97 -32.82 11.12 -5.42
C GLU A 97 -33.06 10.36 -4.11
N TYR A 98 -34.17 9.62 -4.02
CA TYR A 98 -34.47 8.80 -2.85
C TYR A 98 -33.35 7.78 -2.58
N TRP A 99 -32.90 7.08 -3.61
CA TRP A 99 -31.84 6.08 -3.45
C TRP A 99 -30.53 6.72 -3.00
N SER A 100 -30.12 7.82 -3.64
CA SER A 100 -28.88 8.52 -3.27
C SER A 100 -28.89 9.19 -1.91
N GLU A 101 -30.07 9.58 -1.40
CA GLU A 101 -30.21 10.22 -0.09
C GLU A 101 -30.29 9.20 1.06
N ASN A 102 -30.75 7.98 0.78
CA ASN A 102 -31.01 6.97 1.81
C ASN A 102 -29.99 5.81 1.82
N PHE A 103 -29.26 5.58 0.74
CA PHE A 103 -28.32 4.47 0.61
C PHE A 103 -26.99 4.93 0.00
N ASP A 104 -25.90 4.69 0.72
CA ASP A 104 -24.52 4.90 0.25
C ASP A 104 -23.86 3.61 -0.25
N ASN A 105 -24.48 2.46 0.03
CA ASN A 105 -23.99 1.12 -0.27
C ASN A 105 -24.86 0.34 -1.28
N ALA A 106 -25.76 1.01 -1.99
CA ALA A 106 -26.59 0.41 -3.04
C ALA A 106 -25.93 0.56 -4.42
N VAL A 107 -25.78 -0.55 -5.15
CA VAL A 107 -25.19 -0.58 -6.51
C VAL A 107 -26.16 -1.24 -7.48
N ARG A 108 -26.37 -0.56 -8.61
CA ARG A 108 -27.22 -1.02 -9.71
C ARG A 108 -26.58 -2.19 -10.45
N LEU A 109 -27.37 -3.23 -10.77
CA LEU A 109 -26.89 -4.45 -11.43
C LEU A 109 -26.72 -4.32 -12.94
N GLU A 110 -27.61 -3.58 -13.60
CA GLU A 110 -27.74 -3.57 -15.06
C GLU A 110 -26.49 -3.03 -15.78
N ASP A 111 -25.82 -2.03 -15.20
CA ASP A 111 -24.62 -1.38 -15.73
C ASP A 111 -23.37 -1.62 -14.86
N ILE A 112 -23.44 -2.56 -13.89
CA ILE A 112 -22.34 -2.80 -12.94
C ILE A 112 -21.01 -3.12 -13.64
N HIS A 113 -21.07 -3.83 -14.77
CA HIS A 113 -19.90 -4.19 -15.57
C HIS A 113 -19.31 -3.01 -16.35
N GLU A 114 -20.07 -1.93 -16.57
CA GLU A 114 -19.57 -0.69 -17.16
C GLU A 114 -18.85 0.15 -16.11
N THR A 115 -19.41 0.22 -14.89
CA THR A 115 -18.81 0.89 -13.73
C THR A 115 -17.55 0.18 -13.23
N TYR A 116 -17.56 -1.15 -13.26
CA TYR A 116 -16.49 -2.03 -12.81
C TYR A 116 -16.08 -3.00 -13.94
N PRO A 117 -15.27 -2.53 -14.92
CA PRO A 117 -14.96 -3.32 -16.12
C PRO A 117 -14.22 -4.63 -15.85
N PHE A 118 -13.60 -4.79 -14.68
CA PHE A 118 -12.98 -6.05 -14.25
C PHE A 118 -13.99 -7.19 -14.01
N LEU A 119 -15.30 -6.88 -13.98
CA LEU A 119 -16.38 -7.86 -14.00
C LEU A 119 -16.58 -8.44 -15.43
N GLY A 120 -16.20 -7.71 -16.49
CA GLY A 120 -16.15 -8.25 -17.85
C GLY A 120 -17.49 -8.46 -18.56
N LEU A 121 -18.38 -9.30 -18.01
CA LEU A 121 -19.69 -9.62 -18.62
C LEU A 121 -20.85 -8.89 -17.92
N PRO A 122 -21.90 -8.48 -18.66
CA PRO A 122 -23.14 -7.98 -18.08
C PRO A 122 -23.78 -8.98 -17.11
N TRP A 123 -24.63 -8.49 -16.22
CA TRP A 123 -25.51 -9.33 -15.42
C TRP A 123 -26.53 -10.08 -16.31
N ASP A 124 -26.75 -11.36 -16.06
CA ASP A 124 -27.64 -12.22 -16.86
C ASP A 124 -29.12 -12.19 -16.44
N GLY A 125 -29.45 -11.44 -15.38
CA GLY A 125 -30.81 -11.36 -14.83
C GLY A 125 -31.09 -12.31 -13.66
N SER A 126 -30.18 -13.23 -13.35
CA SER A 126 -30.37 -14.23 -12.28
C SER A 126 -29.78 -13.79 -10.93
N ALA A 127 -30.37 -14.27 -9.84
CA ALA A 127 -29.85 -14.04 -8.48
C ALA A 127 -28.47 -14.67 -8.27
N ALA A 128 -28.26 -15.86 -8.84
CA ALA A 128 -27.00 -16.57 -8.74
C ALA A 128 -25.84 -15.77 -9.38
N ASP A 129 -26.11 -15.15 -10.52
CA ASP A 129 -25.13 -14.32 -11.24
C ASP A 129 -24.86 -13.01 -10.52
N ALA A 130 -25.90 -12.37 -9.97
CA ALA A 130 -25.75 -11.20 -9.12
C ALA A 130 -24.94 -11.49 -7.85
N VAL A 131 -25.12 -12.66 -7.22
CA VAL A 131 -24.27 -13.11 -6.10
C VAL A 131 -22.81 -13.31 -6.53
N ALA A 132 -22.57 -13.88 -7.72
CA ALA A 132 -21.22 -14.03 -8.25
C ALA A 132 -20.56 -12.67 -8.55
N LEU A 133 -21.32 -11.69 -9.05
CA LEU A 133 -20.90 -10.30 -9.26
C LEU A 133 -20.55 -9.62 -7.94
N PHE A 134 -21.41 -9.76 -6.92
CA PHE A 134 -21.13 -9.29 -5.56
C PHE A 134 -19.81 -9.85 -5.04
N ALA A 135 -19.62 -11.16 -5.20
CA ALA A 135 -18.42 -11.83 -4.72
C ALA A 135 -17.15 -11.27 -5.37
N HIS A 136 -17.16 -11.03 -6.68
CA HIS A 136 -16.00 -10.50 -7.40
C HIS A 136 -15.73 -9.03 -7.06
N LEU A 137 -16.77 -8.20 -7.01
CA LEU A 137 -16.68 -6.80 -6.61
C LEU A 137 -16.07 -6.66 -5.20
N CYS A 138 -16.50 -7.51 -4.27
CA CYS A 138 -16.01 -7.55 -2.89
C CYS A 138 -14.73 -8.39 -2.69
N ARG A 139 -14.05 -8.78 -3.78
CA ARG A 139 -12.77 -9.51 -3.81
C ARG A 139 -12.79 -10.84 -3.04
N TYR A 140 -13.88 -11.60 -3.14
CA TYR A 140 -13.93 -12.97 -2.64
C TYR A 140 -13.21 -13.94 -3.56
N HIS A 141 -12.55 -14.93 -2.96
CA HIS A 141 -11.78 -15.93 -3.70
C HIS A 141 -12.60 -17.19 -3.93
N ARG A 142 -13.61 -17.43 -3.09
CA ARG A 142 -14.45 -18.61 -3.13
C ARG A 142 -15.91 -18.24 -2.90
N VAL A 143 -16.80 -18.84 -3.68
CA VAL A 143 -18.25 -18.79 -3.47
C VAL A 143 -18.78 -20.19 -3.19
N VAL A 144 -19.75 -20.29 -2.28
CA VAL A 144 -20.36 -21.55 -1.86
C VAL A 144 -21.85 -21.54 -2.17
N ASP A 145 -22.33 -22.63 -2.77
CA ASP A 145 -23.73 -22.85 -3.18
C ASP A 145 -24.23 -21.87 -4.25
N VAL A 146 -23.33 -21.40 -5.12
CA VAL A 146 -23.65 -20.51 -6.23
C VAL A 146 -23.55 -21.27 -7.56
N PRO A 147 -24.67 -21.56 -8.26
CA PRO A 147 -24.70 -22.37 -9.47
C PRO A 147 -24.29 -21.61 -10.75
N VAL A 148 -23.22 -20.81 -10.71
CA VAL A 148 -22.76 -19.99 -11.84
C VAL A 148 -21.35 -20.33 -12.29
N GLN A 149 -21.16 -20.39 -13.60
CA GLN A 149 -19.85 -20.51 -14.24
C GLN A 149 -19.59 -19.27 -15.12
N ARG A 150 -19.22 -18.15 -14.52
CA ARG A 150 -18.66 -17.03 -15.29
C ARG A 150 -17.26 -17.42 -15.76
N ALA A 151 -17.03 -17.42 -17.07
CA ALA A 151 -15.70 -17.65 -17.62
C ALA A 151 -14.76 -16.49 -17.20
N ASN A 152 -13.51 -16.80 -16.87
CA ASN A 152 -12.41 -15.85 -16.56
C ASN A 152 -12.45 -15.14 -15.20
N TYR A 153 -13.29 -15.59 -14.26
CA TYR A 153 -13.26 -15.08 -12.89
C TYR A 153 -12.29 -15.90 -12.03
N PRO A 154 -11.44 -15.29 -11.19
CA PRO A 154 -10.58 -16.00 -10.24
C PRO A 154 -11.36 -16.51 -9.01
N LEU A 155 -12.66 -16.78 -9.16
CA LEU A 155 -13.52 -17.31 -8.09
C LEU A 155 -13.62 -18.83 -8.20
N VAL A 156 -13.29 -19.49 -7.10
CA VAL A 156 -13.50 -20.92 -6.94
C VAL A 156 -14.94 -21.15 -6.50
N THR A 157 -15.71 -21.95 -7.24
CA THR A 157 -17.05 -22.38 -6.81
C THR A 157 -16.96 -23.67 -6.02
N ALA A 158 -17.73 -23.78 -4.95
CA ALA A 158 -17.89 -25.00 -4.18
C ALA A 158 -19.37 -25.20 -3.81
N ASN A 159 -19.78 -26.45 -3.57
CA ASN A 159 -21.16 -26.78 -3.24
C ASN A 159 -21.20 -27.67 -2.00
N GLY A 160 -22.10 -27.37 -1.07
CA GLY A 160 -22.37 -28.14 0.15
C GLY A 160 -21.22 -28.22 1.13
N ILE A 161 -20.19 -27.37 0.99
CA ILE A 161 -19.08 -27.30 1.95
C ILE A 161 -19.46 -26.40 3.12
N VAL A 162 -18.91 -26.68 4.29
CA VAL A 162 -19.14 -25.92 5.53
C VAL A 162 -17.82 -25.37 6.07
N PRO A 163 -17.85 -24.30 6.89
CA PRO A 163 -16.67 -23.81 7.57
C PRO A 163 -15.99 -24.92 8.38
N GLN A 164 -14.65 -24.94 8.36
CA GLN A 164 -13.87 -25.85 9.19
C GLN A 164 -14.12 -25.61 10.68
N GLU A 165 -14.04 -26.68 11.48
CA GLU A 165 -13.95 -26.55 12.94
C GLU A 165 -12.60 -25.97 13.36
N CYS A 166 -12.57 -25.37 14.54
CA CYS A 166 -11.40 -24.84 15.20
C CYS A 166 -11.23 -25.45 16.60
N TRP A 167 -10.12 -26.15 16.83
CA TRP A 167 -9.79 -26.79 18.09
C TRP A 167 -8.63 -26.07 18.77
N LEU A 168 -8.80 -25.68 20.03
CA LEU A 168 -7.73 -25.14 20.85
C LEU A 168 -7.07 -26.27 21.65
N VAL A 169 -5.78 -26.50 21.46
CA VAL A 169 -4.95 -27.39 22.27
C VAL A 169 -4.11 -26.54 23.23
N THR A 170 -4.22 -26.81 24.51
CA THR A 170 -3.40 -26.18 25.55
C THR A 170 -3.18 -27.14 26.71
N GLN A 171 -2.48 -26.66 27.74
CA GLN A 171 -2.33 -27.34 29.01
C GLN A 171 -3.03 -26.52 30.09
N PHE A 172 -3.82 -27.17 30.92
CA PHE A 172 -4.34 -26.59 32.16
C PHE A 172 -3.66 -27.25 33.35
N PHE A 173 -3.43 -26.49 34.41
CA PHE A 173 -2.90 -27.01 35.66
C PHE A 173 -3.21 -26.05 36.80
N ARG A 174 -3.35 -26.60 37.99
CA ARG A 174 -3.51 -25.80 39.20
C ARG A 174 -2.17 -25.21 39.65
N HIS A 175 -2.07 -23.88 39.67
CA HIS A 175 -0.87 -23.21 40.18
C HIS A 175 -0.94 -23.04 41.71
N ALA A 176 0.19 -23.18 42.40
CA ALA A 176 0.23 -23.07 43.87
C ALA A 176 -0.08 -21.64 44.37
N ASP A 177 0.33 -20.63 43.61
CA ASP A 177 -0.09 -19.24 43.82
C ASP A 177 -1.52 -19.01 43.33
N ALA A 178 -2.38 -18.49 44.21
CA ALA A 178 -3.81 -18.31 43.96
C ALA A 178 -4.10 -17.27 42.86
N THR A 179 -3.31 -16.19 42.78
CA THR A 179 -3.48 -15.15 41.75
C THR A 179 -3.17 -15.75 40.38
N ARG A 180 -2.04 -16.46 40.26
CA ARG A 180 -1.67 -17.13 39.01
C ARG A 180 -2.68 -18.21 38.61
N ASN A 181 -3.22 -18.93 39.59
CA ASN A 181 -4.26 -19.93 39.32
C ASN A 181 -5.54 -19.28 38.77
N ALA A 182 -5.97 -18.16 39.35
CA ALA A 182 -7.12 -17.39 38.88
C ALA A 182 -6.93 -16.87 37.45
N GLU A 183 -5.72 -16.43 37.10
CA GLU A 183 -5.38 -16.04 35.73
C GLU A 183 -5.55 -17.19 34.72
N ILE A 184 -5.00 -18.37 35.03
CA ILE A 184 -5.10 -19.55 34.15
C ILE A 184 -6.57 -19.98 33.98
N LEU A 185 -7.33 -20.00 35.08
CA LEU A 185 -8.74 -20.36 35.06
C LEU A 185 -9.58 -19.36 34.24
N GLU A 186 -9.37 -18.06 34.43
CA GLU A 186 -10.03 -17.01 33.65
C GLU A 186 -9.66 -17.11 32.16
N CYS A 187 -8.41 -17.44 31.85
CA CYS A 187 -7.95 -17.64 30.49
C CYS A 187 -8.70 -18.80 29.81
N LEU A 188 -8.79 -19.95 30.48
CA LEU A 188 -9.59 -21.09 30.02
C LEU A 188 -11.07 -20.70 29.83
N ARG A 189 -11.66 -20.00 30.80
CA ARG A 189 -13.05 -19.53 30.72
C ARG A 189 -13.31 -18.65 29.49
N ARG A 190 -12.39 -17.75 29.15
CA ARG A 190 -12.50 -16.90 27.94
C ARG A 190 -12.44 -17.72 26.66
N ASN A 191 -11.54 -18.69 26.59
CA ASN A 191 -11.48 -19.61 25.45
C ASN A 191 -12.75 -20.45 25.31
N VAL A 192 -13.35 -20.90 26.42
CA VAL A 192 -14.65 -21.60 26.40
C VAL A 192 -15.74 -20.70 25.82
N ALA A 193 -15.75 -19.42 26.21
CA ALA A 193 -16.77 -18.46 25.78
C ALA A 193 -16.62 -17.98 24.33
N GLU A 194 -15.48 -18.18 23.68
CA GLU A 194 -15.26 -17.78 22.28
C GLU A 194 -16.05 -18.70 21.32
N PRO A 195 -17.07 -18.19 20.60
CA PRO A 195 -17.90 -19.00 19.70
C PRO A 195 -17.11 -19.61 18.53
N LEU A 196 -16.01 -18.97 18.11
CA LEU A 196 -15.19 -19.45 16.99
C LEU A 196 -14.26 -20.62 17.36
N VAL A 197 -14.18 -20.99 18.64
CA VAL A 197 -13.55 -22.23 19.09
C VAL A 197 -14.64 -23.28 19.20
N ASP A 198 -14.51 -24.42 18.55
CA ASP A 198 -15.50 -25.51 18.61
C ASP A 198 -15.20 -26.49 19.74
N ARG A 199 -13.91 -26.74 20.00
CA ARG A 199 -13.45 -27.68 21.02
C ARG A 199 -12.15 -27.22 21.67
N ILE A 200 -11.98 -27.53 22.95
CA ILE A 200 -10.75 -27.32 23.71
C ILE A 200 -10.21 -28.68 24.14
N VAL A 201 -8.94 -28.94 23.84
CA VAL A 201 -8.22 -30.13 24.26
C VAL A 201 -7.15 -29.74 25.28
N LEU A 202 -7.25 -30.32 26.47
CA LEU A 202 -6.31 -30.13 27.56
C LEU A 202 -5.37 -31.32 27.66
N LEU A 203 -4.12 -31.15 27.25
CA LEU A 203 -3.06 -32.16 27.37
C LEU A 203 -2.34 -31.97 28.71
N ASN A 204 -2.88 -32.59 29.76
CA ASN A 204 -2.52 -32.31 31.15
C ASN A 204 -1.59 -33.35 31.76
N GLU A 205 -0.85 -32.96 32.81
CA GLU A 205 0.02 -33.90 33.55
C GLU A 205 -0.83 -34.81 34.45
N THR A 206 -1.87 -34.25 35.04
CA THR A 206 -2.80 -34.87 35.98
C THR A 206 -4.24 -34.66 35.52
N ASP A 207 -5.18 -35.35 36.17
CA ASP A 207 -6.59 -35.10 35.94
C ASP A 207 -7.03 -33.82 36.67
N GLU A 208 -7.48 -32.83 35.91
CA GLU A 208 -7.93 -31.52 36.41
C GLU A 208 -9.43 -31.29 36.15
N SER A 209 -10.20 -32.34 35.84
CA SER A 209 -11.59 -32.25 35.39
C SER A 209 -12.55 -31.53 36.35
N GLU A 210 -12.29 -31.61 37.66
CA GLU A 210 -13.09 -30.91 38.67
C GLU A 210 -13.02 -29.37 38.57
N GLU A 211 -11.93 -28.82 38.03
CA GLU A 211 -11.71 -27.36 37.99
C GLU A 211 -12.51 -26.68 36.87
N TRP A 212 -12.96 -27.42 35.86
CA TRP A 212 -13.68 -26.90 34.69
C TRP A 212 -14.96 -27.68 34.37
N LYS A 213 -15.48 -28.45 35.33
CA LYS A 213 -16.68 -29.29 35.18
C LYS A 213 -17.90 -28.55 34.62
N ASP A 214 -18.04 -27.26 34.93
CA ASP A 214 -19.15 -26.41 34.45
C ASP A 214 -19.05 -26.11 32.94
N TRP A 215 -17.92 -26.45 32.30
CA TRP A 215 -17.62 -26.23 30.88
C TRP A 215 -17.26 -27.52 30.14
N ALA A 216 -17.58 -28.68 30.71
CA ALA A 216 -17.17 -29.99 30.21
C ALA A 216 -17.68 -30.30 28.79
N GLU A 217 -18.73 -29.64 28.32
CA GLU A 217 -19.28 -29.85 26.96
C GLU A 217 -18.28 -29.49 25.85
N LYS A 218 -17.45 -28.47 26.09
CA LYS A 218 -16.48 -27.94 25.10
C LYS A 218 -15.07 -28.45 25.34
N ILE A 219 -14.80 -29.06 26.49
CA ILE A 219 -13.47 -29.45 26.95
C ILE A 219 -13.31 -30.96 26.90
N THR A 220 -12.21 -31.42 26.30
CA THR A 220 -11.72 -32.80 26.39
C THR A 220 -10.34 -32.78 27.02
N GLN A 221 -10.07 -33.68 27.97
CA GLN A 221 -8.76 -33.79 28.61
C GLN A 221 -8.09 -35.11 28.26
N VAL A 222 -6.79 -35.06 28.00
CA VAL A 222 -5.91 -36.23 27.86
C VAL A 222 -4.80 -36.10 28.90
N VAL A 223 -4.68 -37.10 29.78
CA VAL A 223 -3.65 -37.13 30.81
C VAL A 223 -2.37 -37.75 30.24
N ILE A 224 -1.39 -36.89 29.93
CA ILE A 224 -0.11 -37.27 29.31
C ILE A 224 1.03 -37.46 30.33
N GLN A 225 0.76 -37.28 31.63
CA GLN A 225 1.68 -37.57 32.76
C GLN A 225 2.98 -36.75 32.80
N LYS A 226 3.17 -35.80 31.89
CA LYS A 226 4.30 -34.87 31.85
C LYS A 226 3.89 -33.56 31.22
N ARG A 227 4.70 -32.52 31.40
CA ARG A 227 4.48 -31.21 30.78
C ARG A 227 4.32 -31.33 29.27
N LEU A 228 3.33 -30.60 28.73
CA LEU A 228 3.07 -30.53 27.29
C LEU A 228 4.33 -30.11 26.52
N THR A 229 4.70 -30.92 25.52
CA THR A 229 5.80 -30.67 24.59
C THR A 229 5.25 -30.50 23.18
N TYR A 230 6.03 -29.89 22.29
CA TYR A 230 5.63 -29.77 20.88
C TYR A 230 5.48 -31.15 20.20
N ALA A 231 6.24 -32.16 20.64
CA ALA A 231 6.09 -33.55 20.20
C ALA A 231 4.69 -34.11 20.52
N HIS A 232 4.21 -33.97 21.77
CA HIS A 232 2.86 -34.43 22.12
C HIS A 232 1.78 -33.71 21.34
N PHE A 233 1.93 -32.40 21.15
CA PHE A 233 0.98 -31.62 20.36
C PHE A 233 0.90 -32.15 18.93
N LEU A 234 2.04 -32.28 18.24
CA LEU A 234 2.09 -32.76 16.86
C LEU A 234 1.58 -34.19 16.75
N GLN A 235 1.91 -35.05 17.71
CA GLN A 235 1.43 -36.42 17.75
C GLN A 235 -0.08 -36.48 17.96
N PHE A 236 -0.63 -35.71 18.91
CA PHE A 236 -2.07 -35.63 19.14
C PHE A 236 -2.82 -35.14 17.89
N VAL A 237 -2.31 -34.10 17.20
CA VAL A 237 -2.93 -33.63 15.96
C VAL A 237 -2.87 -34.67 14.86
N HIS A 238 -1.76 -35.40 14.76
CA HIS A 238 -1.60 -36.48 13.78
C HIS A 238 -2.57 -37.65 14.05
N ASP A 239 -2.68 -38.08 15.30
CA ASP A 239 -3.34 -39.34 15.67
C ASP A 239 -4.84 -39.18 15.97
N GLU A 240 -5.24 -38.05 16.59
CA GLU A 240 -6.57 -37.92 17.23
C GLU A 240 -7.46 -36.82 16.63
N VAL A 241 -6.89 -35.79 16.00
CA VAL A 241 -7.67 -34.69 15.44
C VAL A 241 -8.25 -35.09 14.08
N PRO A 242 -9.54 -34.85 13.79
CA PRO A 242 -10.09 -35.11 12.46
C PRO A 242 -9.36 -34.31 11.35
N PRO A 243 -9.37 -34.81 10.10
CA PRO A 243 -8.90 -34.01 8.97
C PRO A 243 -9.75 -32.74 8.82
N ASN A 244 -9.15 -31.71 8.25
CA ASN A 244 -9.73 -30.42 7.89
C ASN A 244 -10.21 -29.60 9.09
N VAL A 245 -9.44 -29.63 10.18
CA VAL A 245 -9.68 -28.86 11.40
C VAL A 245 -8.55 -27.85 11.59
N PHE A 246 -8.88 -26.60 11.87
CA PHE A 246 -7.90 -25.63 12.34
C PHE A 246 -7.52 -25.94 13.77
N VAL A 247 -6.23 -26.08 14.05
CA VAL A 247 -5.73 -26.39 15.39
C VAL A 247 -4.91 -25.21 15.90
N VAL A 248 -5.32 -24.66 17.03
CA VAL A 248 -4.61 -23.62 17.75
C VAL A 248 -3.81 -24.27 18.89
N LEU A 249 -2.48 -24.09 18.93
CA LEU A 249 -1.66 -24.40 20.11
C LEU A 249 -1.39 -23.11 20.87
N ALA A 250 -1.69 -23.05 22.17
CA ALA A 250 -1.44 -21.85 22.96
C ALA A 250 -0.87 -22.17 24.35
N ASN A 251 -0.10 -21.23 24.91
CA ASN A 251 0.26 -21.29 26.32
C ASN A 251 -0.99 -21.22 27.21
N ALA A 252 -0.89 -21.75 28.44
CA ALA A 252 -2.00 -21.81 29.41
C ALA A 252 -2.59 -20.44 29.82
N ASP A 253 -1.85 -19.36 29.56
CA ASP A 253 -2.20 -17.97 29.85
C ASP A 253 -2.52 -17.16 28.58
N MET A 254 -2.85 -17.84 27.49
CA MET A 254 -3.26 -17.23 26.23
C MET A 254 -4.71 -17.57 25.87
N TYR A 255 -5.50 -16.55 25.55
CA TYR A 255 -6.84 -16.73 25.00
C TYR A 255 -7.00 -16.12 23.61
N VAL A 256 -7.80 -16.78 22.77
CA VAL A 256 -8.15 -16.30 21.43
C VAL A 256 -9.34 -15.33 21.51
N GLY A 257 -9.42 -14.38 20.57
CA GLY A 257 -10.55 -13.46 20.47
C GLY A 257 -11.20 -13.47 19.08
N PRO A 258 -12.19 -12.58 18.83
CA PRO A 258 -13.08 -12.66 17.67
C PRO A 258 -12.38 -12.45 16.32
N THR A 259 -11.17 -11.87 16.34
CA THR A 259 -10.34 -11.76 15.12
C THR A 259 -9.97 -13.12 14.53
N LEU A 260 -10.08 -14.23 15.28
CA LEU A 260 -9.84 -15.60 14.83
C LEU A 260 -10.60 -15.96 13.54
N SER A 261 -11.75 -15.32 13.30
CA SER A 261 -12.54 -15.43 12.06
C SER A 261 -11.70 -15.20 10.79
N ASN A 262 -10.62 -14.42 10.86
CA ASN A 262 -9.76 -14.19 9.71
C ASN A 262 -8.99 -15.45 9.27
N VAL A 263 -8.85 -16.50 10.10
CA VAL A 263 -8.17 -17.75 9.71
C VAL A 263 -8.86 -18.42 8.53
N TRP A 264 -10.21 -18.41 8.49
CA TRP A 264 -10.99 -18.97 7.37
C TRP A 264 -10.82 -18.20 6.05
N SER A 265 -10.19 -17.03 6.07
CA SER A 265 -9.88 -16.24 4.87
C SER A 265 -8.51 -16.54 4.26
N VAL A 266 -7.72 -17.43 4.87
CA VAL A 266 -6.35 -17.75 4.46
C VAL A 266 -6.20 -19.23 4.16
N ASN A 267 -5.52 -19.58 3.07
CA ASN A 267 -5.12 -20.95 2.83
C ASN A 267 -4.03 -21.37 3.83
N MET A 268 -4.42 -22.25 4.75
CA MET A 268 -3.59 -22.79 5.83
C MET A 268 -2.88 -24.10 5.50
N GLU A 269 -3.02 -24.63 4.29
CA GLU A 269 -2.28 -25.82 3.84
C GLU A 269 -0.76 -25.55 3.87
N ASP A 270 -0.03 -26.42 4.58
CA ASP A 270 1.41 -26.29 4.84
C ASP A 270 1.84 -24.90 5.36
N ARG A 271 0.95 -24.21 6.08
CA ARG A 271 1.19 -22.91 6.70
C ARG A 271 0.99 -23.02 8.21
N MET A 272 1.83 -22.30 8.94
CA MET A 272 1.67 -22.13 10.38
C MET A 272 1.75 -20.65 10.74
N MET A 273 0.68 -20.14 11.33
CA MET A 273 0.68 -18.81 11.93
C MET A 273 1.31 -18.92 13.32
N ALA A 274 2.29 -18.07 13.62
CA ALA A 274 2.98 -18.03 14.90
C ALA A 274 2.78 -16.62 15.48
N LEU A 275 1.78 -16.47 16.34
CA LEU A 275 1.23 -15.19 16.73
C LEU A 275 1.96 -14.61 17.94
N LEU A 276 2.36 -13.36 17.82
CA LEU A 276 2.77 -12.53 18.96
C LEU A 276 1.55 -12.15 19.80
N ARG A 277 1.70 -12.20 21.12
CA ARG A 277 0.63 -11.88 22.06
C ARG A 277 0.29 -10.38 22.11
N TRP A 278 -0.94 -10.11 22.52
CA TRP A 278 -1.43 -8.80 22.96
C TRP A 278 -1.60 -8.80 24.47
N ASP A 279 -1.15 -7.73 25.13
CA ASP A 279 -1.36 -7.49 26.54
C ASP A 279 -2.49 -6.46 26.72
N MET A 280 -3.22 -6.57 27.83
CA MET A 280 -4.17 -5.55 28.27
C MET A 280 -3.49 -4.63 29.29
N LYS A 281 -3.17 -3.39 28.90
CA LYS A 281 -2.59 -2.39 29.81
C LYS A 281 -3.55 -1.23 29.99
N ASN A 282 -3.94 -0.94 31.22
CA ASN A 282 -4.88 0.15 31.55
C ASN A 282 -6.22 0.10 30.79
N GLY A 283 -6.67 -1.10 30.39
CA GLY A 283 -7.89 -1.28 29.58
C GLY A 283 -7.67 -1.14 28.07
N GLU A 284 -6.46 -0.81 27.63
CA GLU A 284 -6.10 -0.73 26.21
C GLU A 284 -5.35 -1.99 25.76
N GLU A 285 -5.59 -2.38 24.50
CA GLU A 285 -4.93 -3.50 23.85
C GLU A 285 -3.58 -3.04 23.27
N GLU A 286 -2.48 -3.66 23.70
CA GLU A 286 -1.14 -3.34 23.20
C GLU A 286 -0.42 -4.62 22.75
N ILE A 287 0.17 -4.61 21.56
CA ILE A 287 0.99 -5.73 21.10
C ILE A 287 2.29 -5.84 21.91
N PHE A 288 2.68 -7.04 22.31
CA PHE A 288 3.89 -7.26 23.11
C PHE A 288 5.16 -7.02 22.29
N GLY A 289 5.63 -5.77 22.20
CA GLY A 289 6.74 -5.50 21.28
C GLY A 289 7.10 -4.03 21.07
N PRO A 290 7.70 -3.71 19.90
CA PRO A 290 7.88 -4.60 18.74
C PRO A 290 8.90 -5.72 19.01
N ARG A 291 8.46 -6.98 18.91
CA ARG A 291 9.28 -8.20 19.08
C ARG A 291 8.99 -9.17 17.95
N ALA A 292 9.96 -10.03 17.66
CA ALA A 292 9.83 -11.08 16.65
C ALA A 292 10.16 -12.47 17.24
N ASP A 293 10.40 -12.56 18.55
CA ASP A 293 11.04 -13.66 19.26
C ASP A 293 10.20 -14.19 20.44
N SER A 294 8.88 -14.04 20.39
CA SER A 294 7.99 -14.39 21.52
C SER A 294 6.61 -14.85 21.02
N GLN A 295 6.55 -15.98 20.32
CA GLN A 295 5.29 -16.53 19.82
C GLN A 295 4.65 -17.44 20.86
N ASP A 296 3.52 -16.99 21.41
CA ASP A 296 2.79 -17.67 22.50
C ASP A 296 1.60 -18.51 22.00
N SER A 297 1.17 -18.29 20.75
CA SER A 297 0.06 -19.02 20.11
C SER A 297 0.41 -19.39 18.67
N TRP A 298 -0.06 -20.55 18.23
CA TRP A 298 0.21 -21.08 16.89
C TRP A 298 -1.05 -21.63 16.26
N ILE A 299 -1.23 -21.48 14.94
CA ILE A 299 -2.41 -22.00 14.21
C ILE A 299 -1.95 -22.77 12.98
N LEU A 300 -2.48 -23.97 12.79
CA LEU A 300 -2.23 -24.82 11.61
C LEU A 300 -3.48 -25.59 11.19
N LEU A 301 -3.45 -26.21 10.00
CA LEU A 301 -4.48 -27.13 9.54
C LEU A 301 -4.07 -28.59 9.84
N SER A 302 -4.96 -29.39 10.43
CA SER A 302 -4.67 -30.79 10.80
C SER A 302 -4.17 -31.63 9.64
N ASN A 303 -4.72 -31.45 8.43
CA ASN A 303 -4.25 -32.12 7.21
C ASN A 303 -2.75 -31.92 6.96
N SER A 304 -2.23 -30.72 7.25
CA SER A 304 -0.82 -30.42 7.02
C SER A 304 0.07 -31.20 7.99
N VAL A 305 -0.42 -31.56 9.18
CA VAL A 305 0.32 -32.41 10.11
C VAL A 305 0.21 -33.87 9.69
N GLN A 306 -0.98 -34.32 9.31
CA GLN A 306 -1.28 -35.72 8.96
C GLN A 306 -0.65 -36.16 7.62
N SER A 307 -0.35 -35.22 6.73
CA SER A 307 0.19 -35.53 5.40
C SER A 307 1.69 -35.88 5.39
N LYS A 308 2.39 -35.78 6.53
CA LYS A 308 3.85 -35.97 6.59
C LYS A 308 4.31 -36.71 7.85
N PRO A 309 5.42 -37.48 7.78
CA PRO A 309 6.01 -38.12 8.95
C PRO A 309 6.72 -37.11 9.85
N TRP A 310 6.77 -37.39 11.15
CA TRP A 310 7.33 -36.48 12.15
C TRP A 310 8.51 -37.09 12.91
N PRO A 311 9.67 -36.40 12.98
CA PRO A 311 10.78 -36.78 13.86
C PRO A 311 10.53 -36.26 15.29
N TYR A 312 9.61 -36.89 16.02
CA TYR A 312 9.12 -36.37 17.32
C TYR A 312 10.23 -36.06 18.33
N GLU A 313 11.37 -36.75 18.28
CA GLU A 313 12.50 -36.55 19.18
C GLU A 313 13.07 -35.12 19.12
N ILE A 314 13.04 -34.47 17.95
CA ILE A 314 13.54 -33.08 17.81
C ILE A 314 12.54 -32.06 18.36
N PHE A 315 11.28 -32.47 18.58
CA PHE A 315 10.20 -31.63 19.10
C PHE A 315 9.90 -31.91 20.59
N ASP A 316 10.62 -32.84 21.23
CA ASP A 316 10.37 -33.23 22.63
C ASP A 316 11.00 -32.24 23.62
N PHE A 317 10.51 -31.00 23.57
CA PHE A 317 10.82 -29.96 24.53
C PHE A 317 9.54 -29.21 24.94
N PRO A 318 9.46 -28.75 26.20
CA PRO A 318 8.23 -28.19 26.74
C PRO A 318 7.91 -26.81 26.17
N LEU A 319 6.62 -26.55 26.02
CA LEU A 319 6.07 -25.23 25.69
C LEU A 319 6.32 -24.22 26.82
N GLY A 320 6.48 -22.93 26.48
CA GLY A 320 6.58 -21.84 27.47
C GLY A 320 7.91 -21.78 28.22
N LYS A 321 9.01 -22.25 27.61
CA LYS A 321 10.39 -22.07 28.08
C LYS A 321 11.13 -21.06 27.18
N PRO A 322 12.16 -20.36 27.69
CA PRO A 322 12.92 -19.42 26.87
C PRO A 322 13.48 -20.06 25.59
N GLY A 323 13.28 -19.40 24.44
CA GLY A 323 13.79 -19.84 23.13
C GLY A 323 13.09 -21.05 22.52
N CYS A 324 12.04 -21.60 23.15
CA CYS A 324 11.33 -22.77 22.65
C CYS A 324 10.54 -22.48 21.36
N ASP A 325 9.94 -21.31 21.28
CA ASP A 325 9.18 -20.80 20.13
C ASP A 325 10.07 -20.59 18.90
N ASN A 326 11.22 -19.92 19.07
CA ASN A 326 12.17 -19.72 17.98
C ASN A 326 12.78 -21.04 17.46
N ALA A 327 13.03 -21.99 18.37
CA ALA A 327 13.51 -23.33 18.02
C ALA A 327 12.42 -24.12 17.27
N PHE A 328 11.19 -24.08 17.78
CA PHE A 328 10.06 -24.73 17.16
C PHE A 328 9.80 -24.20 15.75
N ALA A 329 9.83 -22.87 15.55
CA ALA A 329 9.77 -22.25 14.23
C ALA A 329 10.86 -22.82 13.30
N ALA A 330 12.11 -22.92 13.74
CA ALA A 330 13.18 -23.50 12.93
C ALA A 330 12.90 -24.96 12.52
N HIS A 331 12.37 -25.77 13.42
CA HIS A 331 11.98 -27.15 13.11
C HIS A 331 10.79 -27.22 12.16
N MET A 332 9.78 -26.36 12.32
CA MET A 332 8.63 -26.31 11.42
C MET A 332 9.01 -25.86 10.00
N LEU A 333 9.93 -24.90 9.87
CA LEU A 333 10.46 -24.50 8.55
C LEU A 333 11.16 -25.68 7.85
N ARG A 334 11.92 -26.51 8.60
CA ARG A 334 12.55 -27.73 8.08
C ARG A 334 11.53 -28.78 7.63
N GLN A 335 10.33 -28.78 8.23
CA GLN A 335 9.18 -29.58 7.80
C GLN A 335 8.35 -28.92 6.68
N ARG A 336 8.94 -27.94 5.97
CA ARG A 336 8.37 -27.24 4.81
C ARG A 336 7.11 -26.44 5.09
N PHE A 337 6.90 -26.02 6.34
CA PHE A 337 5.84 -25.07 6.64
C PHE A 337 6.25 -23.65 6.26
N VAL A 338 5.33 -22.92 5.64
CA VAL A 338 5.42 -21.45 5.52
C VAL A 338 5.03 -20.83 6.86
N LEU A 339 5.98 -20.14 7.48
CA LEU A 339 5.78 -19.47 8.76
C LEU A 339 5.41 -18.01 8.55
N CYS A 340 4.35 -17.56 9.21
CA CYS A 340 3.95 -16.16 9.20
C CYS A 340 3.43 -15.70 10.57
N ASN A 341 3.44 -14.39 10.80
CA ASN A 341 3.00 -13.80 12.07
C ASN A 341 2.02 -12.64 11.81
N PRO A 342 0.77 -12.92 11.38
CA PRO A 342 -0.23 -11.89 11.13
C PRO A 342 -0.83 -11.24 12.40
N SER A 343 -0.05 -11.12 13.49
CA SER A 343 -0.54 -10.71 14.80
C SER A 343 -0.99 -9.25 14.90
N LEU A 344 -0.74 -8.43 13.88
CA LEU A 344 -1.30 -7.07 13.81
C LEU A 344 -2.80 -7.10 13.43
N THR A 345 -3.29 -8.20 12.87
CA THR A 345 -4.72 -8.44 12.58
C THR A 345 -5.31 -9.52 13.47
N LEU A 346 -4.62 -10.65 13.63
CA LEU A 346 -5.04 -11.79 14.44
C LEU A 346 -4.54 -11.66 15.88
N LYS A 347 -5.44 -11.32 16.80
CA LYS A 347 -5.11 -11.06 18.20
C LYS A 347 -5.36 -12.29 19.06
N THR A 348 -4.31 -12.70 19.78
CA THR A 348 -4.40 -13.58 20.94
C THR A 348 -3.88 -12.83 22.15
N TYR A 349 -4.59 -12.95 23.26
CA TYR A 349 -4.40 -12.11 24.43
C TYR A 349 -3.76 -12.87 25.57
N HIS A 350 -2.86 -12.20 26.27
CA HIS A 350 -2.08 -12.77 27.35
C HIS A 350 -2.61 -12.32 28.70
N LEU A 351 -2.85 -13.29 29.58
CA LEU A 351 -3.34 -13.07 30.93
C LEU A 351 -2.31 -13.54 31.95
N HIS A 352 -1.28 -12.70 32.16
CA HIS A 352 -0.20 -12.96 33.13
C HIS A 352 0.23 -11.67 33.84
N GLN A 353 -0.69 -11.06 34.58
CA GLN A 353 -0.44 -9.82 35.31
C GLN A 353 0.43 -10.03 36.56
N SER A 354 0.40 -11.24 37.13
CA SER A 354 1.19 -11.63 38.30
C SER A 354 2.70 -11.65 38.06
N GLY A 355 3.15 -11.84 36.81
CA GLY A 355 4.56 -11.91 36.45
C GLY A 355 5.32 -13.13 37.00
N ILE A 356 4.64 -14.05 37.69
CA ILE A 356 5.25 -15.23 38.33
C ILE A 356 5.75 -16.22 37.27
N ARG A 357 7.05 -16.51 37.26
CA ARG A 357 7.72 -17.38 36.27
C ARG A 357 8.54 -18.47 36.98
N ASN A 358 8.32 -19.72 36.60
CA ASN A 358 9.02 -20.88 37.17
C ASN A 358 10.23 -21.31 36.30
N TYR A 359 10.87 -20.37 35.62
CA TYR A 359 12.07 -20.59 34.80
C TYR A 359 13.01 -19.38 34.86
N THR A 360 14.25 -19.61 34.47
CA THR A 360 15.31 -18.61 34.37
C THR A 360 15.88 -18.59 32.95
N LYS A 361 16.73 -17.60 32.63
CA LYS A 361 17.45 -17.55 31.35
C LYS A 361 18.36 -18.78 31.10
N ARG A 362 18.66 -19.57 32.13
CA ARG A 362 19.48 -20.79 32.02
C ARG A 362 18.68 -21.97 31.44
N ASP A 363 17.36 -21.91 31.51
CA ASP A 363 16.43 -22.93 31.02
C ASP A 363 16.13 -22.78 29.51
N ILE A 364 17.01 -22.10 28.77
CA ILE A 364 16.83 -21.86 27.33
C ILE A 364 16.91 -23.16 26.55
N ILE A 365 15.93 -23.38 25.67
CA ILE A 365 15.94 -24.51 24.72
C ILE A 365 16.99 -24.21 23.67
N ARG A 366 18.07 -25.00 23.64
CA ARG A 366 19.18 -24.81 22.69
C ARG A 366 18.80 -25.38 21.32
N SER A 367 18.97 -24.57 20.29
CA SER A 367 18.83 -24.97 18.89
C SER A 367 20.07 -24.53 18.10
N ASP A 368 20.30 -25.17 16.95
CA ASP A 368 21.33 -24.75 16.00
C ASP A 368 20.88 -23.54 15.16
N VAL A 369 19.58 -23.39 14.96
CA VAL A 369 18.93 -22.28 14.26
C VAL A 369 17.76 -21.75 15.11
N TYR A 370 17.68 -20.43 15.23
CA TYR A 370 16.51 -19.73 15.76
C TYR A 370 15.87 -18.90 14.64
N ILE A 371 14.55 -18.91 14.58
CA ILE A 371 13.78 -18.05 13.66
C ILE A 371 13.01 -17.01 14.45
N ASN A 372 13.24 -15.74 14.12
CA ASN A 372 12.41 -14.61 14.50
C ASN A 372 11.37 -14.34 13.41
N LEU A 373 10.11 -14.15 13.83
CA LEU A 373 8.97 -13.89 12.95
C LEU A 373 8.40 -12.50 13.24
N VAL A 374 8.64 -11.57 12.33
CA VAL A 374 8.20 -10.17 12.47
C VAL A 374 6.66 -10.10 12.35
N PRO A 375 5.96 -9.43 13.30
CA PRO A 375 4.54 -9.15 13.19
C PRO A 375 4.16 -8.42 11.89
N THR A 376 3.13 -8.90 11.21
CA THR A 376 2.57 -8.32 9.98
C THR A 376 1.05 -8.17 10.08
N TYR A 377 0.47 -7.39 9.17
CA TYR A 377 -0.98 -7.41 8.93
C TYR A 377 -1.36 -8.58 8.02
N LEU A 378 -2.63 -9.00 8.09
CA LEU A 378 -3.26 -9.68 6.95
C LEU A 378 -3.56 -8.64 5.88
N ILE A 379 -3.18 -8.92 4.63
CA ILE A 379 -3.43 -8.04 3.50
C ILE A 379 -4.46 -8.67 2.55
N ASP A 380 -5.36 -7.84 2.01
CA ASP A 380 -6.36 -8.27 1.02
C ASP A 380 -5.77 -8.38 -0.37
N THR A 381 -4.86 -7.46 -0.69
CA THR A 381 -4.26 -7.34 -2.01
C THR A 381 -2.80 -7.72 -1.94
N LYS A 382 -2.37 -8.63 -2.81
CA LYS A 382 -0.97 -9.00 -2.94
C LYS A 382 -0.17 -7.78 -3.38
N GLN A 383 1.03 -7.65 -2.85
CA GLN A 383 2.01 -6.68 -3.32
C GLN A 383 3.03 -7.43 -4.16
N GLU A 384 3.07 -7.14 -5.45
CA GLU A 384 4.04 -7.72 -6.36
C GLU A 384 4.98 -6.63 -6.86
N ALA A 385 6.25 -6.99 -7.06
CA ALA A 385 7.24 -6.02 -7.47
C ALA A 385 6.96 -5.52 -8.90
N VAL A 386 6.89 -6.44 -9.87
CA VAL A 386 6.76 -6.12 -11.30
C VAL A 386 5.95 -7.20 -12.01
N PRO A 387 5.22 -6.89 -13.10
CA PRO A 387 4.53 -7.90 -13.88
C PRO A 387 5.52 -8.90 -14.50
N SER A 388 5.08 -10.15 -14.63
CA SER A 388 5.87 -11.21 -15.26
C SER A 388 5.88 -11.04 -16.78
N GLY A 389 6.94 -10.44 -17.32
CA GLY A 389 7.09 -10.26 -18.76
C GLY A 389 8.32 -9.45 -19.15
N PRO A 390 8.69 -9.46 -20.45
CA PRO A 390 9.69 -8.54 -20.97
C PRO A 390 9.18 -7.10 -20.85
N HIS A 391 10.09 -6.17 -20.59
CA HIS A 391 9.83 -4.73 -20.57
C HIS A 391 10.67 -4.04 -21.64
N THR A 392 10.19 -2.89 -22.12
CA THR A 392 11.02 -1.92 -22.85
C THR A 392 11.65 -0.95 -21.86
N CYS A 393 12.48 -0.01 -22.34
CA CYS A 393 13.04 1.02 -21.48
C CYS A 393 12.91 2.40 -22.14
N LEU A 394 12.56 3.41 -21.33
CA LEU A 394 12.85 4.79 -21.67
C LEU A 394 14.33 5.04 -21.38
N CYS A 395 15.11 5.21 -22.44
CA CYS A 395 16.53 5.50 -22.32
C CYS A 395 16.75 7.01 -22.20
N ASN A 396 17.60 7.39 -21.26
CA ASN A 396 18.10 8.73 -21.04
C ASN A 396 19.62 8.73 -21.25
N GLU A 397 20.12 9.67 -22.03
CA GLU A 397 21.56 9.94 -22.12
C GLU A 397 22.08 10.37 -20.75
N LEU A 398 23.17 9.75 -20.26
CA LEU A 398 23.82 10.17 -19.02
C LEU A 398 24.39 11.59 -19.16
N VAL A 399 23.87 12.51 -18.37
CA VAL A 399 24.35 13.89 -18.29
C VAL A 399 25.16 14.04 -17.01
N SER A 400 26.44 14.40 -17.15
CA SER A 400 27.28 14.80 -16.03
C SER A 400 26.94 16.23 -15.60
N PHE A 401 26.98 16.48 -14.30
CA PHE A 401 26.77 17.83 -13.76
C PHE A 401 28.00 18.33 -13.00
N ASP A 402 28.35 19.58 -13.31
CA ASP A 402 29.49 20.29 -12.74
C ASP A 402 28.97 21.47 -11.92
N VAL A 403 29.25 21.47 -10.62
CA VAL A 403 28.84 22.59 -9.76
C VAL A 403 29.77 23.77 -9.98
N GLN A 404 29.23 24.90 -10.44
CA GLN A 404 29.97 26.16 -10.59
C GLN A 404 29.52 27.16 -9.53
N SER A 405 30.47 27.70 -8.75
CA SER A 405 30.17 28.74 -7.76
C SER A 405 31.17 29.90 -7.77
N SER A 406 30.99 30.83 -6.84
CA SER A 406 31.92 31.94 -6.64
C SER A 406 33.30 31.49 -6.13
N SER A 407 33.41 30.29 -5.55
CA SER A 407 34.67 29.65 -5.17
C SER A 407 34.54 28.13 -5.03
N LEU A 408 35.65 27.41 -5.14
CA LEU A 408 35.73 25.96 -4.90
C LEU A 408 35.23 25.55 -3.51
N SER A 409 35.41 26.41 -2.49
CA SER A 409 34.90 26.14 -1.14
C SER A 409 33.38 26.08 -1.11
N ASN A 410 32.70 26.92 -1.89
CA ASN A 410 31.24 26.93 -1.96
C ASN A 410 30.71 25.73 -2.76
N GLU A 411 31.42 25.32 -3.82
CA GLU A 411 31.13 24.10 -4.57
C GLU A 411 31.20 22.88 -3.65
N ILE A 412 32.28 22.73 -2.89
CA ILE A 412 32.45 21.65 -1.91
C ILE A 412 31.34 21.68 -0.84
N THR A 413 30.99 22.87 -0.35
CA THR A 413 29.93 23.04 0.66
C THR A 413 28.59 22.56 0.13
N TYR A 414 28.25 22.95 -1.10
CA TYR A 414 27.03 22.55 -1.77
C TYR A 414 26.95 21.03 -1.97
N CYS A 415 28.01 20.42 -2.54
CA CYS A 415 28.05 18.97 -2.75
C CYS A 415 27.94 18.21 -1.42
N THR A 416 28.67 18.63 -0.38
CA THR A 416 28.66 17.98 0.94
C THR A 416 27.28 18.03 1.60
N MET A 417 26.54 19.13 1.44
CA MET A 417 25.20 19.27 1.98
C MET A 417 24.20 18.36 1.26
N LEU A 418 24.29 18.26 -0.07
CA LEU A 418 23.48 17.33 -0.86
C LEU A 418 23.80 15.85 -0.60
N GLU A 419 25.05 15.53 -0.30
CA GLU A 419 25.48 14.19 0.07
C GLU A 419 24.90 13.73 1.41
N LYS A 420 24.79 14.64 2.38
CA LYS A 420 24.15 14.37 3.69
C LYS A 420 22.66 14.07 3.55
N ASP A 421 21.99 14.65 2.56
CA ASP A 421 20.60 14.36 2.23
C ASP A 421 20.42 12.98 1.57
N GLY A 422 21.52 12.30 1.22
CA GLY A 422 21.53 10.93 0.72
C GLY A 422 21.05 10.75 -0.72
N ARG A 423 20.62 11.83 -1.38
CA ARG A 423 20.14 11.82 -2.77
C ARG A 423 21.25 11.75 -3.81
N TYR A 424 22.42 12.31 -3.52
CA TYR A 424 23.54 12.42 -4.46
C TYR A 424 24.80 11.73 -3.91
N LYS A 425 25.59 11.11 -4.80
CA LYS A 425 26.95 10.59 -4.48
C LYS A 425 27.95 11.27 -5.38
N TRP A 426 28.81 12.12 -4.83
CA TRP A 426 29.73 12.92 -5.63
C TRP A 426 31.11 12.26 -5.71
N ALA A 427 31.72 12.32 -6.89
CA ALA A 427 33.13 12.00 -7.09
C ALA A 427 33.89 13.31 -7.31
N SER A 428 34.16 14.06 -6.23
CA SER A 428 34.57 15.48 -6.25
C SER A 428 33.38 16.44 -6.45
N VAL A 429 33.42 17.35 -7.43
CA VAL A 429 32.31 18.27 -7.78
C VAL A 429 31.51 17.80 -9.01
N GLU A 430 31.88 16.63 -9.53
CA GLU A 430 31.23 15.94 -10.64
C GLU A 430 30.34 14.81 -10.11
N ASN A 431 29.19 14.61 -10.75
CA ASN A 431 28.31 13.49 -10.43
C ASN A 431 27.50 13.06 -11.67
N THR A 432 27.23 11.76 -11.73
CA THR A 432 26.45 11.05 -12.74
C THR A 432 25.47 10.15 -12.02
N TYR A 433 24.38 10.71 -11.50
CA TYR A 433 23.41 9.95 -10.72
C TYR A 433 22.02 10.03 -11.34
N PHE A 434 21.73 9.10 -12.25
CA PHE A 434 20.38 8.60 -12.50
C PHE A 434 20.45 7.28 -13.27
N GLU A 435 19.39 6.50 -13.21
CA GLU A 435 19.25 5.29 -14.01
C GLU A 435 19.04 5.67 -15.49
N PRO A 436 19.97 5.34 -16.39
CA PRO A 436 19.86 5.74 -17.80
C PRO A 436 18.78 4.96 -18.55
N ALA A 437 18.25 3.88 -17.98
CA ALA A 437 17.22 3.07 -18.60
C ALA A 437 16.10 2.83 -17.59
N ILE A 438 14.98 3.52 -17.79
CA ILE A 438 13.77 3.40 -16.97
C ILE A 438 12.90 2.28 -17.54
N PRO A 439 12.68 1.16 -16.83
CA PRO A 439 11.86 0.06 -17.31
C PRO A 439 10.40 0.48 -17.53
N VAL A 440 9.86 0.15 -18.71
CA VAL A 440 8.45 0.35 -19.09
C VAL A 440 7.79 -1.01 -19.28
N TYR A 441 6.85 -1.30 -18.40
CA TYR A 441 6.09 -2.54 -18.36
C TYR A 441 4.73 -2.38 -19.04
N ARG A 442 4.10 -3.53 -19.32
CA ARG A 442 2.74 -3.62 -19.83
C ARG A 442 1.92 -4.49 -18.90
N TRP A 443 0.74 -4.01 -18.55
CA TRP A 443 -0.27 -4.77 -17.82
C TRP A 443 -1.51 -4.88 -18.69
N LYS A 444 -2.21 -6.01 -18.60
CA LYS A 444 -3.48 -6.21 -19.29
C LYS A 444 -4.59 -6.15 -18.27
N ASN A 445 -5.70 -5.51 -18.63
CA ASN A 445 -6.90 -5.44 -17.79
C ASN A 445 -6.54 -4.97 -16.37
N ALA A 446 -6.01 -3.75 -16.27
CA ALA A 446 -5.49 -3.20 -15.03
C ALA A 446 -6.00 -1.78 -14.80
N ALA A 447 -6.05 -1.40 -13.54
CA ALA A 447 -6.39 -0.08 -13.08
C ALA A 447 -5.14 0.79 -12.89
N VAL A 448 -5.31 2.10 -13.09
CA VAL A 448 -4.29 3.13 -12.84
C VAL A 448 -4.90 4.21 -11.96
N THR A 449 -4.27 4.49 -10.82
CA THR A 449 -4.65 5.61 -9.95
C THR A 449 -4.16 6.95 -10.52
N PRO A 450 -4.67 8.09 -10.04
CA PRO A 450 -4.18 9.42 -10.44
C PRO A 450 -2.69 9.65 -10.20
N ASN A 451 -2.10 9.04 -9.16
CA ASN A 451 -0.65 9.07 -8.90
C ASN A 451 0.13 7.98 -9.67
N GLY A 452 -0.51 7.28 -10.61
CA GLY A 452 0.12 6.32 -11.52
C GLY A 452 0.48 4.97 -10.92
N LEU A 453 -0.13 4.58 -9.80
CA LEU A 453 -0.03 3.22 -9.28
C LEU A 453 -0.87 2.28 -10.14
N VAL A 454 -0.28 1.15 -10.54
CA VAL A 454 -0.99 0.10 -11.30
C VAL A 454 -1.46 -0.99 -10.34
N TYR A 455 -2.71 -1.42 -10.51
CA TYR A 455 -3.27 -2.52 -9.73
C TYR A 455 -4.33 -3.30 -10.50
N GLU A 456 -4.55 -4.52 -10.08
CA GLU A 456 -5.67 -5.38 -10.42
C GLU A 456 -6.47 -5.67 -9.14
N PRO A 457 -7.67 -6.27 -9.21
CA PRO A 457 -8.49 -6.47 -8.00
C PRO A 457 -7.73 -7.16 -6.85
N TYR A 458 -6.80 -8.08 -7.14
CA TYR A 458 -6.07 -8.87 -6.14
C TYR A 458 -4.58 -8.56 -6.03
N THR A 459 -4.04 -7.64 -6.84
CA THR A 459 -2.60 -7.35 -6.89
C THR A 459 -2.32 -5.86 -7.08
N ILE A 460 -1.42 -5.30 -6.28
CA ILE A 460 -0.82 -3.96 -6.47
C ILE A 460 0.63 -4.15 -6.91
N TYR A 461 1.05 -3.41 -7.94
CA TYR A 461 2.41 -3.44 -8.46
C TYR A 461 3.27 -2.33 -7.84
N THR A 462 4.16 -2.69 -6.91
CA THR A 462 4.88 -1.75 -6.02
C THR A 462 6.34 -1.49 -6.40
N GLY A 463 6.90 -2.23 -7.35
CA GLY A 463 8.31 -2.17 -7.70
C GLY A 463 9.21 -3.06 -6.84
N LYS A 464 10.49 -3.18 -7.20
CA LYS A 464 11.48 -4.00 -6.47
C LYS A 464 11.90 -3.42 -5.12
N GLN A 465 11.62 -2.13 -4.87
CA GLN A 465 12.02 -1.39 -3.68
C GLN A 465 10.81 -0.67 -3.04
N PRO A 466 9.77 -1.40 -2.62
CA PRO A 466 8.52 -0.82 -2.16
C PRO A 466 8.65 0.00 -0.87
N ASP A 467 9.68 -0.26 -0.05
CA ASP A 467 9.95 0.50 1.17
C ASP A 467 10.64 1.84 0.90
N SER A 468 11.44 1.93 -0.17
CA SER A 468 12.07 3.18 -0.61
C SER A 468 11.08 4.09 -1.34
N TYR A 469 10.08 3.50 -2.01
CA TYR A 469 9.05 4.21 -2.77
C TYR A 469 7.65 3.74 -2.38
N PRO A 470 7.20 4.03 -1.14
CA PRO A 470 5.95 3.53 -0.60
C PRO A 470 4.71 4.27 -1.13
N TYR A 471 4.72 4.69 -2.40
CA TYR A 471 3.67 5.52 -3.01
C TYR A 471 2.29 4.85 -2.91
N TRP A 472 2.27 3.52 -2.91
CA TRP A 472 1.07 2.72 -2.74
C TRP A 472 0.41 2.86 -1.37
N ARG A 473 1.15 3.25 -0.32
CA ARG A 473 0.59 3.39 1.04
C ARG A 473 -0.39 4.56 1.14
N SER A 474 -0.21 5.60 0.34
CA SER A 474 -1.08 6.77 0.26
C SER A 474 -2.05 6.72 -0.93
N SER A 475 -1.91 5.74 -1.83
CA SER A 475 -2.82 5.55 -2.96
C SER A 475 -4.20 5.11 -2.46
N MET A 476 -5.24 5.83 -2.88
CA MET A 476 -6.64 5.47 -2.61
C MET A 476 -7.07 4.35 -3.57
N VAL A 477 -6.77 3.10 -3.22
CA VAL A 477 -7.25 1.91 -3.93
C VAL A 477 -8.42 1.32 -3.16
N ASP A 478 -9.62 1.86 -3.39
CA ASP A 478 -10.84 1.34 -2.78
C ASP A 478 -11.48 0.22 -3.64
N LEU A 479 -12.31 -0.61 -3.00
CA LEU A 479 -13.08 -1.68 -3.64
C LEU A 479 -14.17 -1.14 -4.56
N PHE A 480 -14.80 -0.04 -4.17
CA PHE A 480 -16.01 0.50 -4.79
C PHE A 480 -15.75 1.82 -5.52
N THR A 481 -14.49 2.16 -5.80
CA THR A 481 -14.19 3.31 -6.67
C THR A 481 -14.64 3.00 -8.10
N PRO A 482 -15.55 3.78 -8.70
CA PRO A 482 -15.93 3.63 -10.10
C PRO A 482 -14.74 3.84 -11.03
N PHE A 483 -14.72 3.11 -12.15
CA PHE A 483 -13.66 3.24 -13.14
C PHE A 483 -14.11 4.02 -14.36
N GLN A 484 -13.21 4.85 -14.89
CA GLN A 484 -13.29 5.27 -16.29
C GLN A 484 -12.62 4.22 -17.16
N ARG A 485 -13.35 3.61 -18.10
CA ARG A 485 -12.77 2.63 -19.03
C ARG A 485 -11.99 3.30 -20.16
N ARG A 486 -10.80 2.78 -20.49
CA ARG A 486 -10.00 3.16 -21.66
C ARG A 486 -9.43 1.92 -22.35
N GLU A 487 -9.09 2.05 -23.62
CA GLU A 487 -8.37 0.97 -24.32
C GLU A 487 -6.93 0.88 -23.80
N LYS A 488 -6.24 2.03 -23.70
CA LYS A 488 -4.86 2.13 -23.24
C LYS A 488 -4.66 3.28 -22.26
N MET A 489 -3.84 3.10 -21.22
CA MET A 489 -3.53 4.15 -20.25
C MET A 489 -2.06 4.20 -19.85
N VAL A 490 -1.49 5.40 -19.74
CA VAL A 490 -0.15 5.63 -19.19
C VAL A 490 -0.16 5.48 -17.67
N ALA A 491 0.82 4.75 -17.13
CA ALA A 491 1.13 4.74 -15.70
C ALA A 491 2.50 5.39 -15.41
N ILE A 492 2.48 6.57 -14.79
CA ILE A 492 3.69 7.26 -14.32
C ILE A 492 3.56 7.42 -12.81
N PRO A 493 4.33 6.65 -12.02
CA PRO A 493 4.22 6.65 -10.57
C PRO A 493 4.79 7.95 -9.99
N LEU A 494 4.01 8.58 -9.12
CA LEU A 494 4.31 9.84 -8.45
C LEU A 494 4.09 9.67 -6.93
N PRO A 495 4.91 10.32 -6.08
CA PRO A 495 4.72 10.28 -4.62
C PRO A 495 3.35 10.80 -4.19
N ASP A 496 2.87 11.84 -4.87
CA ASP A 496 1.57 12.47 -4.68
C ASP A 496 1.10 13.14 -5.99
N THR A 497 -0.09 13.74 -5.96
CA THR A 497 -0.71 14.43 -7.09
C THR A 497 -0.53 15.96 -7.04
N LEU A 498 0.26 16.50 -6.11
CA LEU A 498 0.40 17.95 -5.93
C LEU A 498 0.94 18.65 -7.18
N LEU A 499 1.77 17.95 -7.97
CA LEU A 499 2.29 18.48 -9.23
C LEU A 499 1.22 18.80 -10.27
N PHE A 500 0.02 18.20 -10.17
CA PHE A 500 -1.11 18.49 -11.05
C PHE A 500 -1.78 19.83 -10.73
N ARG A 501 -1.43 20.48 -9.60
CA ARG A 501 -1.97 21.78 -9.19
C ARG A 501 -1.31 22.98 -9.88
N HIS A 502 -0.22 22.76 -10.62
CA HIS A 502 0.48 23.81 -11.36
C HIS A 502 0.87 23.35 -12.77
N PRO A 503 0.62 24.14 -13.82
CA PRO A 503 0.81 23.69 -15.21
C PRO A 503 2.27 23.32 -15.51
N ASP A 504 3.24 24.10 -15.01
CA ASP A 504 4.65 23.86 -15.33
C ASP A 504 5.21 22.59 -14.68
N THR A 505 4.80 22.27 -13.44
CA THR A 505 5.22 21.03 -12.77
C THR A 505 4.54 19.81 -13.39
N TYR A 506 3.27 19.95 -13.77
CA TYR A 506 2.56 18.93 -14.53
C TYR A 506 3.25 18.65 -15.88
N LEU A 507 3.59 19.70 -16.62
CA LEU A 507 4.28 19.58 -17.91
C LEU A 507 5.64 18.89 -17.75
N LEU A 508 6.44 19.36 -16.80
CA LEU A 508 7.80 18.89 -16.59
C LEU A 508 7.87 17.44 -16.09
N TYR A 509 7.10 17.08 -15.07
CA TYR A 509 7.24 15.79 -14.38
C TYR A 509 6.29 14.70 -14.85
N TYR A 510 5.12 15.06 -15.40
CA TYR A 510 4.13 14.10 -15.88
C TYR A 510 4.03 14.09 -17.41
N LEU A 511 3.66 15.22 -18.03
CA LEU A 511 3.34 15.22 -19.46
C LEU A 511 4.54 14.87 -20.32
N ALA A 512 5.74 15.39 -20.03
CA ALA A 512 6.96 15.09 -20.79
C ALA A 512 7.19 13.57 -20.92
N ARG A 513 7.09 12.86 -19.80
CA ARG A 513 7.25 11.41 -19.75
C ARG A 513 6.07 10.67 -20.40
N ALA A 514 4.85 11.17 -20.21
CA ALA A 514 3.66 10.60 -20.87
C ALA A 514 3.78 10.68 -22.39
N LEU A 515 4.22 11.82 -22.94
CA LEU A 515 4.44 12.02 -24.37
C LEU A 515 5.50 11.06 -24.93
N ARG A 516 6.57 10.78 -24.18
CA ARG A 516 7.58 9.78 -24.57
C ARG A 516 6.98 8.37 -24.66
N ILE A 517 6.20 7.97 -23.66
CA ILE A 517 5.51 6.67 -23.67
C ILE A 517 4.51 6.61 -24.82
N ILE A 518 3.71 7.66 -25.03
CA ILE A 518 2.71 7.75 -26.10
C ILE A 518 3.36 7.67 -27.49
N LYS A 519 4.56 8.24 -27.66
CA LYS A 519 5.32 8.16 -28.92
C LYS A 519 5.68 6.71 -29.27
N GLU A 520 6.06 5.91 -28.28
CA GLU A 520 6.34 4.47 -28.47
C GLU A 520 5.08 3.61 -28.50
N HIS A 521 4.00 4.07 -27.86
CA HIS A 521 2.72 3.41 -27.73
C HIS A 521 1.56 4.33 -28.17
N PRO A 522 1.33 4.50 -29.49
CA PRO A 522 0.28 5.37 -29.99
C PRO A 522 -1.13 4.97 -29.52
N GLY A 523 -2.00 5.97 -29.34
CA GLY A 523 -3.36 5.79 -28.84
C GLY A 523 -3.49 5.64 -27.32
N THR A 524 -2.38 5.73 -26.58
CA THR A 524 -2.41 5.63 -25.12
C THR A 524 -2.98 6.89 -24.47
N SER A 525 -3.94 6.71 -23.57
CA SER A 525 -4.53 7.79 -22.78
C SER A 525 -3.61 8.27 -21.64
N PHE A 526 -3.83 9.49 -21.17
CA PHE A 526 -3.06 10.11 -20.09
C PHE A 526 -3.94 11.07 -19.28
N TRP A 527 -3.53 11.39 -18.06
CA TRP A 527 -4.25 12.32 -17.18
C TRP A 527 -4.08 13.77 -17.66
N LEU A 528 -5.18 14.52 -17.75
CA LEU A 528 -5.20 15.93 -18.10
C LEU A 528 -6.11 16.70 -17.14
N PRO A 529 -5.57 17.61 -16.30
CA PRO A 529 -6.40 18.54 -15.55
C PRO A 529 -7.13 19.49 -16.49
N SER A 530 -8.44 19.61 -16.33
CA SER A 530 -9.30 20.46 -17.16
C SER A 530 -8.84 21.92 -17.15
N LEU A 531 -8.27 22.40 -16.04
CA LEU A 531 -7.71 23.76 -15.89
C LEU A 531 -6.53 24.04 -16.85
N TRP A 532 -5.79 23.01 -17.25
CA TRP A 532 -4.56 23.14 -18.04
C TRP A 532 -4.74 22.78 -19.52
N ALA A 533 -5.95 22.40 -19.96
CA ALA A 533 -6.22 21.96 -21.33
C ALA A 533 -5.74 22.95 -22.40
N SER A 534 -5.93 24.26 -22.19
CA SER A 534 -5.44 25.31 -23.10
C SER A 534 -3.91 25.41 -23.11
N HIS A 535 -3.29 25.28 -21.94
CA HIS A 535 -1.84 25.38 -21.76
C HIS A 535 -1.09 24.23 -22.42
N VAL A 536 -1.70 23.04 -22.51
CA VAL A 536 -1.05 21.83 -23.08
C VAL A 536 -1.28 21.65 -24.58
N SER A 537 -2.13 22.48 -25.20
CA SER A 537 -2.49 22.41 -26.62
C SER A 537 -1.31 22.33 -27.61
N PRO A 538 -0.11 22.89 -27.32
CA PRO A 538 1.03 22.71 -28.22
C PRO A 538 1.53 21.26 -28.34
N TRP A 539 1.32 20.43 -27.32
CA TRP A 539 1.83 19.06 -27.26
C TRP A 539 0.80 17.99 -27.59
N THR A 540 -0.49 18.30 -27.47
CA THR A 540 -1.57 17.33 -27.63
C THR A 540 -2.87 17.98 -28.05
N THR A 541 -3.63 17.29 -28.90
CA THR A 541 -5.00 17.67 -29.29
C THR A 541 -6.02 17.37 -28.18
N GLY A 542 -5.61 16.63 -27.14
CA GLY A 542 -6.49 16.17 -26.07
C GLY A 542 -7.38 14.99 -26.45
N GLU A 543 -7.27 14.43 -27.66
CA GLU A 543 -8.15 13.37 -28.16
C GLU A 543 -8.17 12.12 -27.25
N ASN A 544 -7.02 11.76 -26.66
CA ASN A 544 -6.88 10.63 -25.73
C ASN A 544 -6.73 11.06 -24.27
N ALA A 545 -6.99 12.33 -23.93
CA ALA A 545 -6.86 12.78 -22.55
C ALA A 545 -7.99 12.25 -21.66
N VAL A 546 -7.64 11.87 -20.44
CA VAL A 546 -8.59 11.55 -19.36
C VAL A 546 -8.65 12.73 -18.42
N PRO A 547 -9.83 13.28 -18.10
CA PRO A 547 -9.96 14.30 -17.07
C PRO A 547 -9.32 13.82 -15.76
N PHE A 548 -8.39 14.61 -15.22
CA PHE A 548 -7.78 14.31 -13.94
C PHE A 548 -8.77 14.59 -12.81
N GLU A 549 -9.05 13.57 -12.01
CA GLU A 549 -9.83 13.65 -10.78
C GLU A 549 -9.14 12.84 -9.68
N GLU A 550 -8.91 13.45 -8.52
CA GLU A 550 -8.03 12.90 -7.47
C GLU A 550 -8.50 11.56 -6.89
N ARG A 551 -9.80 11.25 -7.01
CA ARG A 551 -10.41 10.04 -6.44
C ARG A 551 -10.91 9.04 -7.49
N VAL A 552 -10.61 9.24 -8.76
CA VAL A 552 -11.10 8.37 -9.83
C VAL A 552 -9.93 7.61 -10.45
N SER A 553 -10.10 6.29 -10.56
CA SER A 553 -9.13 5.44 -11.25
C SER A 553 -9.60 5.13 -12.67
N VAL A 554 -8.65 4.87 -13.57
CA VAL A 554 -8.93 4.40 -14.93
C VAL A 554 -8.74 2.90 -14.97
N TRP A 555 -9.69 2.18 -15.55
CA TRP A 555 -9.49 0.80 -15.97
C TRP A 555 -9.09 0.78 -17.43
N ALA A 556 -7.99 0.11 -17.77
CA ALA A 556 -7.53 -0.03 -19.14
C ALA A 556 -7.36 -1.48 -19.55
N ASP A 557 -7.76 -1.78 -20.79
CA ASP A 557 -7.49 -3.09 -21.41
C ASP A 557 -5.98 -3.33 -21.51
N GLU A 558 -5.19 -2.26 -21.71
CA GLU A 558 -3.73 -2.25 -21.57
C GLU A 558 -3.21 -1.01 -20.82
N VAL A 559 -2.41 -1.22 -19.77
CA VAL A 559 -1.64 -0.15 -19.11
C VAL A 559 -0.19 -0.24 -19.55
N VAL A 560 0.42 0.90 -19.87
CA VAL A 560 1.84 0.98 -20.23
C VAL A 560 2.52 2.02 -19.35
N GLY A 561 3.61 1.65 -18.69
CA GLY A 561 4.23 2.58 -17.76
C GLY A 561 5.27 1.99 -16.82
N CYS A 562 5.58 2.74 -15.78
CA CYS A 562 6.64 2.42 -14.82
C CYS A 562 6.03 1.97 -13.48
N VAL A 563 6.77 1.16 -12.72
CA VAL A 563 6.48 0.90 -11.29
C VAL A 563 7.19 1.94 -10.42
N PRO A 564 6.78 2.22 -9.17
CA PRO A 564 7.49 3.18 -8.30
C PRO A 564 9.02 2.99 -8.25
N GLY A 565 9.77 4.09 -8.32
CA GLY A 565 11.23 4.09 -8.42
C GLY A 565 11.83 5.50 -8.50
N PRO A 566 13.17 5.62 -8.52
CA PRO A 566 13.89 6.90 -8.59
C PRO A 566 13.85 7.52 -9.99
N PHE A 567 12.71 8.08 -10.39
CA PHE A 567 12.56 8.64 -11.74
C PHE A 567 12.91 10.13 -11.81
N GLU A 568 14.18 10.40 -12.07
CA GLU A 568 14.67 11.75 -12.37
C GLU A 568 14.30 12.20 -13.80
N LEU A 569 14.42 13.51 -14.05
CA LEU A 569 14.24 14.10 -15.39
C LEU A 569 15.43 13.75 -16.29
N GLY A 570 15.16 13.33 -17.52
CA GLY A 570 16.17 13.13 -18.56
C GLY A 570 16.23 14.28 -19.57
N ARG A 571 17.33 14.36 -20.33
CA ARG A 571 17.47 15.34 -21.44
C ARG A 571 16.36 15.15 -22.47
N GLU A 572 15.94 13.92 -22.70
CA GLU A 572 14.87 13.52 -23.62
C GLU A 572 13.49 14.02 -23.18
N ASP A 573 13.24 14.14 -21.87
CA ASP A 573 12.01 14.77 -21.36
C ASP A 573 11.95 16.24 -21.78
N ILE A 574 13.07 16.96 -21.62
CA ILE A 574 13.18 18.37 -22.01
C ILE A 574 13.08 18.55 -23.53
N GLN A 575 13.70 17.66 -24.30
CA GLN A 575 13.65 17.70 -25.76
C GLN A 575 12.22 17.53 -26.29
N VAL A 576 11.43 16.63 -25.69
CA VAL A 576 10.02 16.45 -26.06
C VAL A 576 9.21 17.71 -25.76
N LEU A 577 9.44 18.35 -24.61
CA LEU A 577 8.78 19.61 -24.29
C LEU A 577 9.17 20.74 -25.26
N ARG A 578 10.46 20.91 -25.54
CA ARG A 578 10.97 21.93 -26.48
C ARG A 578 10.46 21.71 -27.91
N ALA A 579 10.38 20.45 -28.37
CA ALA A 579 9.88 20.13 -29.71
C ALA A 579 8.40 20.50 -29.89
N GLY A 580 7.60 20.45 -28.83
CA GLY A 580 6.19 20.83 -28.88
C GLY A 580 5.90 22.30 -28.60
N LEU A 581 6.89 23.10 -28.15
CA LEU A 581 6.70 24.54 -27.87
C LEU A 581 7.06 25.38 -29.11
N PRO A 582 6.10 25.93 -29.87
CA PRO A 582 6.38 26.56 -31.17
C PRO A 582 7.22 27.84 -31.06
N SER A 583 7.12 28.54 -29.93
CA SER A 583 7.89 29.75 -29.70
C SER A 583 9.34 29.47 -29.29
N TRP A 584 9.69 28.24 -28.90
CA TRP A 584 11.01 27.91 -28.38
C TRP A 584 12.12 28.16 -29.41
N THR A 585 13.24 28.70 -28.94
CA THR A 585 14.42 28.96 -29.76
C THR A 585 15.65 28.27 -29.18
N HIS A 586 16.43 27.64 -30.06
CA HIS A 586 17.63 26.92 -29.63
C HIS A 586 18.71 27.84 -29.06
N SER A 587 18.96 28.97 -29.72
CA SER A 587 20.08 29.86 -29.38
C SER A 587 19.62 31.08 -28.60
N ALA A 588 20.40 31.45 -27.60
CA ALA A 588 20.16 32.66 -26.82
C ALA A 588 20.31 33.94 -27.67
N ILE A 589 19.42 34.90 -27.42
CA ILE A 589 19.51 36.27 -27.92
C ILE A 589 20.49 37.03 -27.02
N ARG A 590 21.53 37.58 -27.64
CA ARG A 590 22.57 38.32 -26.92
C ARG A 590 21.96 39.45 -26.09
N ARG A 591 22.32 39.51 -24.80
CA ARG A 591 21.91 40.55 -23.84
C ARG A 591 20.40 40.59 -23.53
N LYS A 592 19.69 39.47 -23.68
CA LYS A 592 18.38 39.30 -23.03
C LYS A 592 18.58 38.65 -21.66
N ALA A 593 18.05 39.25 -20.60
CA ALA A 593 18.11 38.75 -19.23
C ALA A 593 16.72 38.57 -18.63
N VAL A 594 16.54 37.50 -17.87
CA VAL A 594 15.31 37.16 -17.15
C VAL A 594 15.60 37.10 -15.66
N PHE A 595 14.79 37.78 -14.85
CA PHE A 595 14.82 37.71 -13.40
C PHE A 595 13.52 37.10 -12.91
N VAL A 596 13.61 35.98 -12.20
CA VAL A 596 12.44 35.29 -11.65
C VAL A 596 12.04 35.96 -10.33
N THR A 597 10.86 36.57 -10.28
CA THR A 597 10.43 37.32 -9.10
C THR A 597 9.91 36.42 -7.99
N ASP A 598 10.17 36.80 -6.74
CA ASP A 598 9.60 36.12 -5.57
C ASP A 598 9.50 37.04 -4.33
N SER A 599 9.39 36.44 -3.14
CA SER A 599 9.34 37.16 -1.86
C SER A 599 10.65 37.88 -1.50
N VAL A 600 11.78 37.52 -2.12
CA VAL A 600 13.09 38.14 -1.90
C VAL A 600 13.49 39.02 -3.08
N MET A 601 13.49 38.49 -4.30
CA MET A 601 13.68 39.20 -5.55
C MET A 601 12.35 39.82 -6.02
N THR A 602 11.88 40.80 -5.27
CA THR A 602 10.64 41.53 -5.60
C THR A 602 10.85 42.45 -6.81
N SER A 603 9.76 42.79 -7.51
CA SER A 603 9.80 43.74 -8.63
C SER A 603 10.38 45.10 -8.23
N SER A 604 10.08 45.58 -7.01
CA SER A 604 10.62 46.84 -6.49
C SER A 604 12.13 46.80 -6.32
N PHE A 605 12.65 45.74 -5.69
CA PHE A 605 14.09 45.54 -5.51
C PHE A 605 14.83 45.47 -6.85
N LEU A 606 14.30 44.71 -7.81
CA LEU A 606 14.90 44.58 -9.13
C LEU A 606 14.92 45.92 -9.89
N GLN A 607 13.82 46.68 -9.85
CA GLN A 607 13.71 47.98 -10.52
C GLN A 607 14.60 49.06 -9.90
N GLU A 608 14.78 49.07 -8.58
CA GLU A 608 15.57 50.09 -7.90
C GLU A 608 17.08 49.83 -7.97
N TRP A 609 17.50 48.55 -7.84
CA TRP A 609 18.91 48.22 -7.60
C TRP A 609 19.58 47.48 -8.75
N VAL A 610 18.88 46.51 -9.35
CA VAL A 610 19.50 45.57 -10.31
C VAL A 610 19.42 46.10 -11.74
N ILE A 611 18.22 46.42 -12.21
CA ILE A 611 17.96 46.87 -13.58
C ILE A 611 18.76 48.14 -13.92
N PRO A 612 18.78 49.21 -13.08
CA PRO A 612 19.56 50.41 -13.37
C PRO A 612 21.05 50.13 -13.46
N TRP A 613 21.56 49.15 -12.70
CA TRP A 613 22.97 48.78 -12.76
C TRP A 613 23.32 48.05 -14.07
N PHE A 614 22.49 47.10 -14.52
CA PHE A 614 22.71 46.41 -15.80
C PHE A 614 22.71 47.39 -16.99
N HIS A 615 21.77 48.33 -17.02
CA HIS A 615 21.70 49.37 -18.06
C HIS A 615 22.91 50.30 -18.07
N ARG A 616 23.60 50.50 -16.94
CA ARG A 616 24.87 51.24 -16.89
C ARG A 616 26.04 50.47 -17.52
N GLN A 617 26.00 49.13 -17.52
CA GLN A 617 27.07 48.32 -18.11
C GLN A 617 26.89 48.16 -19.62
N SER A 618 25.67 47.82 -20.07
CA SER A 618 25.37 47.69 -21.50
C SER A 618 23.86 47.69 -21.79
N THR A 619 23.48 47.65 -23.06
CA THR A 619 22.09 47.56 -23.52
C THR A 619 21.52 46.15 -23.34
N TRP A 620 20.97 45.88 -22.16
CA TRP A 620 20.24 44.65 -21.83
C TRP A 620 18.72 44.81 -22.07
N ASP A 621 18.09 43.79 -22.65
CA ASP A 621 16.63 43.59 -22.61
C ASP A 621 16.31 42.77 -21.36
N ILE A 622 15.78 43.41 -20.32
CA ILE A 622 15.53 42.78 -19.03
C ILE A 622 14.04 42.51 -18.84
N ARG A 623 13.70 41.27 -18.49
CA ARG A 623 12.34 40.83 -18.16
C ARG A 623 12.29 40.34 -16.73
N MET A 624 11.25 40.75 -16.01
CA MET A 624 10.88 40.18 -14.72
C MET A 624 9.76 39.18 -14.97
N VAL A 625 9.88 37.97 -14.44
CA VAL A 625 9.00 36.85 -14.74
C VAL A 625 8.58 36.16 -13.44
N SER A 626 7.30 35.85 -13.34
CA SER A 626 6.67 35.09 -12.27
C SER A 626 6.29 33.67 -12.73
N ASP A 627 5.80 32.86 -11.81
CA ASP A 627 5.30 31.51 -12.07
C ASP A 627 4.06 31.47 -12.99
N ILE A 628 3.32 32.57 -13.16
CA ILE A 628 2.14 32.64 -14.06
C ILE A 628 2.40 33.20 -15.47
N ASP A 629 3.60 33.73 -15.75
CA ASP A 629 3.92 34.33 -17.05
C ASP A 629 4.08 33.30 -18.19
N SER A 630 3.77 33.70 -19.43
CA SER A 630 3.97 32.89 -20.64
C SER A 630 5.45 32.52 -20.86
N TYR A 631 5.69 31.35 -21.48
CA TYR A 631 7.02 30.91 -21.93
C TYR A 631 7.73 31.93 -22.84
N ASP A 632 6.98 32.73 -23.62
CA ASP A 632 7.56 33.74 -24.51
C ASP A 632 8.38 34.81 -23.76
N SER A 633 8.08 34.99 -22.47
CA SER A 633 8.82 35.92 -21.60
C SER A 633 10.27 35.47 -21.36
N ILE A 634 10.54 34.16 -21.39
CA ILE A 634 11.85 33.58 -21.07
C ILE A 634 12.61 33.05 -22.29
N VAL A 635 11.90 32.73 -23.38
CA VAL A 635 12.53 32.21 -24.60
C VAL A 635 13.59 33.18 -25.14
N GLY A 636 14.74 32.63 -25.54
CA GLY A 636 15.86 33.41 -26.08
C GLY A 636 16.66 34.18 -25.03
N ALA A 637 16.41 34.02 -23.73
CA ALA A 637 17.24 34.65 -22.70
C ALA A 637 18.70 34.13 -22.73
N SER A 638 19.67 35.03 -22.64
CA SER A 638 21.10 34.69 -22.49
C SER A 638 21.58 34.61 -21.04
N LEU A 639 20.79 35.19 -20.13
CA LEU A 639 21.00 35.16 -18.68
C LEU A 639 19.65 34.96 -17.99
N CYS A 640 19.57 34.01 -17.06
CA CYS A 640 18.44 33.86 -16.14
C CYS A 640 18.95 33.95 -14.71
N VAL A 641 18.24 34.68 -13.85
CA VAL A 641 18.56 34.82 -12.43
C VAL A 641 17.35 34.40 -11.61
N VAL A 642 17.57 33.43 -10.73
CA VAL A 642 16.58 32.88 -9.80
C VAL A 642 17.19 32.82 -8.39
N GLY A 643 16.37 32.93 -7.35
CA GLY A 643 16.82 32.98 -5.97
C GLY A 643 15.64 32.91 -5.02
N GLY A 644 15.89 32.73 -3.71
CA GLY A 644 14.88 32.64 -2.64
C GLY A 644 14.58 31.20 -2.20
N ALA A 645 13.49 30.98 -1.44
CA ALA A 645 13.15 29.65 -0.92
C ALA A 645 12.80 28.66 -2.05
N CYS A 646 13.28 27.41 -1.95
CA CYS A 646 13.14 26.40 -3.00
C CYS A 646 11.70 25.90 -3.14
N THR A 647 10.98 26.34 -4.19
CA THR A 647 9.72 25.74 -4.62
C THR A 647 9.82 25.31 -6.08
N SER A 648 9.52 24.04 -6.38
CA SER A 648 9.60 23.47 -7.73
C SER A 648 8.77 24.23 -8.77
N THR A 649 7.63 24.80 -8.38
CA THR A 649 6.76 25.63 -9.23
C THR A 649 7.45 26.86 -9.80
N ARG A 650 8.44 27.43 -9.08
CA ARG A 650 9.11 28.68 -9.47
C ARG A 650 9.97 28.51 -10.71
N TRP A 651 10.75 27.44 -10.73
CA TRP A 651 11.75 27.21 -11.74
C TRP A 651 11.32 26.15 -12.77
N ALA A 652 10.19 25.46 -12.56
CA ALA A 652 9.70 24.44 -13.48
C ALA A 652 9.68 24.93 -14.93
N LYS A 653 9.14 26.12 -15.23
CA LYS A 653 9.11 26.66 -16.61
C LYS A 653 10.47 26.92 -17.26
N LEU A 654 11.54 27.00 -16.46
CA LEU A 654 12.87 27.35 -16.95
C LEU A 654 13.49 26.27 -17.83
N TRP A 655 12.89 25.07 -17.93
CA TRP A 655 13.21 24.09 -18.97
C TRP A 655 13.16 24.69 -20.39
N ALA A 656 12.33 25.73 -20.60
CA ALA A 656 12.16 26.40 -21.89
C ALA A 656 13.22 27.46 -22.21
N LEU A 657 14.21 27.69 -21.33
CA LEU A 657 15.36 28.52 -21.66
C LEU A 657 16.14 27.94 -22.86
N PRO A 658 16.85 28.77 -23.65
CA PRO A 658 17.63 28.29 -24.79
C PRO A 658 18.89 27.55 -24.31
N VAL A 659 19.42 26.69 -25.19
CA VAL A 659 20.66 25.96 -24.95
C VAL A 659 21.81 26.94 -24.70
N GLY A 660 22.61 26.69 -23.66
CA GLY A 660 23.73 27.54 -23.26
C GLY A 660 23.33 28.81 -22.50
N CYS A 661 22.06 28.99 -22.12
CA CYS A 661 21.66 30.10 -21.24
C CYS A 661 22.44 30.02 -19.93
N LYS A 662 23.08 31.13 -19.52
CA LYS A 662 23.72 31.21 -18.20
C LYS A 662 22.63 31.39 -17.15
N VAL A 663 22.56 30.50 -16.17
CA VAL A 663 21.57 30.54 -15.09
C VAL A 663 22.30 30.80 -13.78
N ILE A 664 21.86 31.80 -13.02
CA ILE A 664 22.38 32.08 -11.69
C ILE A 664 21.28 31.75 -10.70
N GLU A 665 21.55 30.78 -9.84
CA GLU A 665 20.69 30.38 -8.74
C GLU A 665 21.27 30.89 -7.42
N PHE A 666 20.45 31.57 -6.62
CA PHE A 666 20.79 31.92 -5.26
C PHE A 666 20.07 31.02 -4.26
N GLN A 667 20.83 30.30 -3.42
CA GLN A 667 20.28 29.48 -2.34
C GLN A 667 20.85 29.92 -1.00
N GLN A 668 20.11 29.69 0.08
CA GLN A 668 20.63 29.89 1.43
C GLN A 668 21.57 28.72 1.79
N GLU A 669 22.74 29.01 2.35
CA GLU A 669 23.79 28.00 2.60
C GLU A 669 23.39 26.86 3.56
N LEU A 670 22.30 27.04 4.31
CA LEU A 670 21.73 26.05 5.24
C LEU A 670 20.47 25.37 4.70
N ASP A 671 19.98 25.76 3.52
CA ASP A 671 18.75 25.26 2.89
C ASP A 671 19.03 25.04 1.39
N ILE A 672 19.73 23.93 1.11
CA ILE A 672 20.29 23.62 -0.20
C ILE A 672 19.46 22.54 -0.91
N SER A 673 19.18 22.73 -2.20
CA SER A 673 18.50 21.77 -3.07
C SER A 673 19.24 21.56 -4.40
N GLY A 674 19.25 20.32 -4.89
CA GLY A 674 19.89 19.91 -6.14
C GLY A 674 18.98 19.93 -7.38
N GLU A 675 17.66 20.06 -7.20
CA GLU A 675 16.70 19.78 -8.26
C GLU A 675 16.78 20.73 -9.45
N PHE A 676 16.94 22.02 -9.19
CA PHE A 676 17.04 22.99 -10.27
C PHE A 676 18.38 22.91 -11.00
N GLN A 677 19.46 22.60 -10.28
CA GLN A 677 20.75 22.30 -10.90
C GLN A 677 20.63 21.08 -11.83
N HIS A 678 19.96 20.01 -11.39
CA HIS A 678 19.67 18.85 -12.24
C HIS A 678 18.91 19.27 -13.50
N LEU A 679 17.81 20.02 -13.36
CA LEU A 679 17.05 20.53 -14.50
C LEU A 679 17.94 21.31 -15.49
N CYS A 680 18.79 22.20 -14.98
CA CYS A 680 19.67 23.02 -15.82
C CYS A 680 20.58 22.17 -16.70
N HIS A 681 21.19 21.13 -16.13
CA HIS A 681 22.11 20.27 -16.87
C HIS A 681 21.38 19.44 -17.93
N VAL A 682 20.24 18.81 -17.58
CA VAL A 682 19.47 18.03 -18.57
C VAL A 682 18.80 18.91 -19.63
N ALA A 683 18.63 20.21 -19.36
CA ALA A 683 18.17 21.20 -20.32
C ALA A 683 19.32 21.88 -21.10
N ASP A 684 20.57 21.45 -20.94
CA ASP A 684 21.76 22.01 -21.59
C ASP A 684 21.95 23.52 -21.30
N LEU A 685 21.65 23.94 -20.07
CA LEU A 685 21.89 25.28 -19.55
C LEU A 685 23.27 25.33 -18.87
N VAL A 686 23.75 26.54 -18.55
CA VAL A 686 25.02 26.75 -17.85
C VAL A 686 24.74 27.32 -16.46
N PRO A 687 24.48 26.48 -15.45
CA PRO A 687 24.08 26.94 -14.13
C PRO A 687 25.26 27.37 -13.26
N TRP A 688 24.99 28.31 -12.37
CA TRP A 688 25.87 28.83 -11.35
C TRP A 688 25.11 28.89 -10.03
N ILE A 689 25.65 28.30 -8.97
CA ILE A 689 25.08 28.36 -7.63
C ILE A 689 25.82 29.39 -6.77
N LEU A 690 25.10 30.37 -6.24
CA LEU A 690 25.66 31.42 -5.38
C LEU A 690 25.00 31.35 -3.99
N LEU A 691 25.76 30.84 -3.03
CA LEU A 691 25.28 30.64 -1.66
C LEU A 691 25.16 31.97 -0.90
N LEU A 692 24.04 32.14 -0.22
CA LEU A 692 23.71 33.30 0.60
C LEU A 692 23.74 32.92 2.08
N ALA A 693 24.35 33.78 2.91
CA ALA A 693 24.27 33.67 4.35
C ALA A 693 22.87 34.03 4.84
N LYS A 694 22.45 33.44 5.97
CA LYS A 694 21.19 33.75 6.63
C LYS A 694 21.13 35.23 7.04
N GLY A 695 19.99 35.88 6.84
CA GLY A 695 19.78 37.28 7.20
C GLY A 695 18.34 37.74 6.99
N SER A 696 18.07 39.02 7.25
CA SER A 696 16.79 39.64 6.88
C SER A 696 16.65 39.72 5.36
N ASN A 697 15.44 39.97 4.84
CA ASN A 697 15.23 40.14 3.40
C ASN A 697 16.16 41.20 2.78
N THR A 698 16.40 42.30 3.51
CA THR A 698 17.30 43.37 3.08
C THR A 698 18.75 42.89 3.02
N ASP A 699 19.21 42.12 4.01
CA ASP A 699 20.57 41.54 4.02
C ASP A 699 20.76 40.59 2.84
N VAL A 700 19.77 39.73 2.59
CA VAL A 700 19.78 38.76 1.47
C VAL A 700 19.80 39.49 0.13
N GLN A 701 18.98 40.53 -0.05
CA GLN A 701 18.98 41.37 -1.25
C GLN A 701 20.34 42.05 -1.50
N GLN A 702 20.99 42.58 -0.47
CA GLN A 702 22.33 43.17 -0.59
C GLN A 702 23.39 42.14 -1.00
N GLN A 703 23.30 40.92 -0.45
CA GLN A 703 24.18 39.82 -0.83
C GLN A 703 23.97 39.43 -2.31
N ILE A 704 22.72 39.31 -2.77
CA ILE A 704 22.37 39.03 -4.17
C ILE A 704 23.03 40.04 -5.10
N VAL A 705 22.85 41.34 -4.85
CA VAL A 705 23.46 42.41 -5.66
C VAL A 705 24.98 42.27 -5.70
N THR A 706 25.60 42.10 -4.54
CA THR A 706 27.05 42.03 -4.40
C THR A 706 27.64 40.84 -5.17
N GLN A 707 27.04 39.66 -5.03
CA GLN A 707 27.51 38.46 -5.69
C GLN A 707 27.22 38.48 -7.20
N LEU A 708 26.05 38.94 -7.62
CA LEU A 708 25.69 39.09 -9.04
C LEU A 708 26.66 40.02 -9.78
N MET A 709 26.99 41.16 -9.19
CA MET A 709 27.95 42.11 -9.78
C MET A 709 29.35 41.52 -9.89
N LYS A 710 29.81 40.78 -8.87
CA LYS A 710 31.12 40.10 -8.90
C LYS A 710 31.16 39.05 -10.01
N TRP A 711 30.11 38.25 -10.13
CA TRP A 711 29.98 37.25 -11.17
C TRP A 711 29.99 37.89 -12.57
N TYR A 712 29.18 38.94 -12.78
CA TYR A 712 29.06 39.61 -14.07
C TYR A 712 30.43 40.10 -14.58
N LYS A 713 31.20 40.80 -13.74
CA LYS A 713 32.53 41.32 -14.09
C LYS A 713 33.53 40.25 -14.51
N LYS A 714 33.37 39.02 -14.03
CA LYS A 714 34.28 37.91 -14.30
C LYS A 714 33.87 37.11 -15.54
N HIS A 715 32.58 37.16 -15.91
CA HIS A 715 32.00 36.19 -16.84
C HIS A 715 31.20 36.79 -18.01
N MET A 716 30.92 38.09 -18.01
CA MET A 716 30.12 38.77 -19.06
C MET A 716 30.81 39.96 -19.72
N ASP A 717 31.83 40.53 -19.07
CA ASP A 717 32.85 41.39 -19.73
C ASP A 717 33.90 40.50 -20.40
#